data_AF-A0A1D6LPV0-F1
#
_entry.id   AF-A0A1D6LPV0-F1
#
_cell.length_a   1.000
_cell.length_b   1.000
_cell.length_c   1.000
_cell.angle_alpha   90.00
_cell.angle_beta   90.00
_cell.angle_gamma   90.00
#
_symmetry.space_group_name_H-M   'P 1'
#
loop_
_entity.id
_entity.type
_entity.pdbx_description
1 polymer ?
#
loop_
_entity_poly.entity_id
_entity_poly.type
_entity_poly.pdbx_seq_one_letter_code
_entity_poly.pdbx_strand_id
1 'polypeptide(L)'
;MVLLKNEELIIKTGNLMGKSHPTVTRIEALRLCQVFLRSSRGCNWLMTAHGQPIVQGITNAMSEINEKTLVREGCRTALLALRYSGNHHRCFWFNAIDKILYKILCGSCNSSSHAHQTLCHGELFNIDSKDIMDIHPYVWDILGYLAVHCDNEHFSVGTCQNNFLQGLISCACSLATDLTLKKSPLKLSKEEQEPALRAVLMMLLSPSQFIFSEASSKFLEAVLPLDNEYMNMFMSSLESNVTRNLTASFDCVKIMTNLMNIACLLVVQSNYSLNKRSAVDVLSNIIKECLHDHLYITRSNFASHLQFCFDGSSCCYLSEEWEGENIVLFYGLVVLFNLLKSDNFICFHCKRKLDAGIVCHECRDHYNEGLVGVLKQALCQNMSPGPKSYIAHILSMFGLCGFPSKLGGNMRNVLCDSELVDLELLLADGESLSAHAAILSARCPKLLPSEKTFVRDGSVTYEWGRRSCYHVRMSDRVDSHALKKILEYAYTGLVTVDDATVKPVKTLAKYCHLRSLHLMLQKEQPRWHSCPIYDLTTALEPAKHSFSDIILEAQSNDKMECHHGSCQLSTPHIHSHKVILSVSCEYLRALFQSGMHESFAETIRVPVGWEALRKLVQWFYSGELPRVPPDCRWKATSTEEKLSILKSYAELSSLADFWFVDGMKEESLQVLTSCLNSSSTDASLAFIGFAANLGQWELVEAAISSVAHLYPRLRDSGRLEQLDEDVLNMLRTEHVRYLQHRSASK
;
A
#
# COMPACT_ATOMS: atom_id res chain seq x y z
N MET A 1 4.83 5.88 18.44
CA MET A 1 4.87 7.29 18.01
C MET A 1 5.21 8.27 19.12
N VAL A 2 4.69 8.13 20.36
CA VAL A 2 5.11 9.01 21.49
C VAL A 2 6.63 8.95 21.72
N LEU A 3 7.21 7.76 21.76
CA LEU A 3 8.67 7.59 21.86
C LEU A 3 9.44 8.15 20.65
N LEU A 4 8.80 8.19 19.47
CA LEU A 4 9.42 8.75 18.26
C LEU A 4 9.43 10.28 18.28
N LYS A 5 8.61 10.96 19.09
CA LYS A 5 8.71 12.42 19.25
C LYS A 5 9.91 12.85 20.09
N ASN A 6 10.57 11.92 20.77
CA ASN A 6 11.73 12.19 21.62
C ASN A 6 13.03 11.92 20.84
N GLU A 7 13.48 12.92 20.07
CA GLU A 7 14.70 12.83 19.25
C GLU A 7 15.94 12.39 20.06
N GLU A 8 16.05 12.84 21.31
CA GLU A 8 17.15 12.46 22.21
C GLU A 8 17.19 10.95 22.46
N LEU A 9 16.03 10.32 22.67
CA LEU A 9 15.93 8.88 22.88
C LEU A 9 16.41 8.10 21.64
N ILE A 10 16.07 8.57 20.44
CA ILE A 10 16.46 7.90 19.19
C ILE A 10 17.96 8.01 18.95
N ILE A 11 18.52 9.21 19.13
CA ILE A 11 19.96 9.45 19.01
C ILE A 11 20.72 8.57 20.02
N LYS A 12 20.26 8.53 21.28
CA LYS A 12 20.83 7.64 22.31
C LYS A 12 20.73 6.17 21.91
N THR A 13 19.58 5.73 21.38
CA THR A 13 19.39 4.33 20.94
C THR A 13 20.39 3.96 19.85
N GLY A 14 20.55 4.80 18.82
CA GLY A 14 21.52 4.57 17.76
C GLY A 14 22.96 4.52 18.26
N ASN A 15 23.33 5.41 19.18
CA ASN A 15 24.66 5.42 19.79
C ASN A 15 24.93 4.14 20.61
N LEU A 16 23.97 3.71 21.43
CA LEU A 16 24.09 2.53 22.28
C LEU A 16 24.20 1.20 21.49
N MET A 17 23.80 1.18 20.21
CA MET A 17 24.00 0.05 19.31
C MET A 17 25.47 -0.08 18.82
N GLY A 18 26.28 0.97 19.00
CA GLY A 18 27.66 1.04 18.55
C GLY A 18 28.59 0.00 19.21
N LYS A 19 29.69 -0.33 18.52
CA LYS A 19 30.69 -1.32 18.97
C LYS A 19 31.41 -0.96 20.28
N SER A 20 31.38 0.30 20.68
CA SER A 20 31.96 0.80 21.93
C SER A 20 31.21 0.36 23.19
N HIS A 21 30.00 -0.19 23.05
CA HIS A 21 29.15 -0.56 24.18
C HIS A 21 29.15 -2.07 24.46
N PRO A 22 28.90 -2.51 25.71
CA PRO A 22 28.77 -3.93 26.05
C PRO A 22 27.67 -4.64 25.25
N THR A 23 27.85 -5.94 24.99
CA THR A 23 26.90 -6.77 24.23
C THR A 23 25.47 -6.67 24.74
N VAL A 24 25.28 -6.71 26.07
CA VAL A 24 23.95 -6.60 26.70
C VAL A 24 23.28 -5.26 26.39
N THR A 25 24.04 -4.16 26.46
CA THR A 25 23.54 -2.81 26.15
C THR A 25 23.11 -2.71 24.69
N ARG A 26 23.92 -3.27 23.77
CA ARG A 26 23.62 -3.28 22.35
C ARG A 26 22.37 -4.11 22.03
N ILE A 27 22.18 -5.26 22.70
CA ILE A 27 20.99 -6.10 22.58
C ILE A 27 19.73 -5.33 22.99
N GLU A 28 19.74 -4.66 24.15
CA GLU A 28 18.58 -3.88 24.61
C GLU A 28 18.30 -2.67 23.71
N ALA A 29 19.34 -2.01 23.20
CA ALA A 29 19.19 -0.93 22.23
C ALA A 29 18.58 -1.42 20.90
N LEU A 30 18.98 -2.60 20.41
CA LEU A 30 18.37 -3.23 19.24
C LEU A 30 16.89 -3.56 19.48
N ARG A 31 16.54 -4.16 20.62
CA ARG A 31 15.14 -4.45 20.98
C ARG A 31 14.28 -3.20 21.04
N LEU A 32 14.81 -2.10 21.59
CA LEU A 32 14.13 -0.80 21.57
C LEU A 32 13.96 -0.27 20.13
N CYS A 33 15.00 -0.40 19.31
CA CYS A 33 14.95 -0.03 17.89
C CYS A 33 13.89 -0.83 17.11
N GLN A 34 13.75 -2.13 17.40
CA GLN A 34 12.71 -2.97 16.80
C GLN A 34 11.30 -2.41 17.07
N VAL A 35 11.04 -1.88 18.28
CA VAL A 35 9.76 -1.22 18.61
C VAL A 35 9.49 -0.01 17.72
N PHE A 36 10.53 0.79 17.42
CA PHE A 36 10.41 1.95 16.52
C PHE A 36 10.09 1.55 15.07
N LEU A 37 10.65 0.43 14.63
CA LEU A 37 10.53 -0.07 13.26
C LEU A 37 9.21 -0.82 12.98
N ARG A 38 8.30 -0.93 13.95
CA ARG A 38 7.08 -1.75 13.81
C ARG A 38 6.03 -1.25 12.82
N SER A 39 6.07 0.02 12.44
CA SER A 39 5.14 0.62 11.47
C SER A 39 5.91 1.26 10.32
N SER A 40 5.32 1.29 9.13
CA SER A 40 5.89 1.96 7.96
C SER A 40 6.22 3.43 8.26
N ARG A 41 5.30 4.14 8.92
CA ARG A 41 5.51 5.53 9.37
C ARG A 41 6.66 5.67 10.36
N GLY A 42 6.79 4.73 11.31
CA GLY A 42 7.89 4.71 12.28
C GLY A 42 9.25 4.46 11.62
N CYS A 43 9.30 3.49 10.69
CA CYS A 43 10.50 3.21 9.90
C CYS A 43 10.90 4.42 9.04
N ASN A 44 9.96 5.00 8.28
CA ASN A 44 10.24 6.14 7.42
C ASN A 44 10.79 7.33 8.22
N TRP A 45 10.17 7.64 9.36
CA TRP A 45 10.59 8.73 10.22
C TRP A 45 12.00 8.49 10.81
N LEU A 46 12.26 7.28 11.35
CA LEU A 46 13.56 6.91 11.89
C LEU A 46 14.67 6.93 10.83
N MET A 47 14.39 6.38 9.66
CA MET A 47 15.38 6.22 8.58
C MET A 47 15.68 7.53 7.85
N THR A 48 14.70 8.43 7.74
CA THR A 48 14.90 9.75 7.13
C THR A 48 15.78 10.64 8.00
N ALA A 49 15.57 10.64 9.32
CA ALA A 49 16.33 11.48 10.26
C ALA A 49 17.67 10.86 10.69
N HIS A 50 17.73 9.54 10.88
CA HIS A 50 18.85 8.85 11.53
C HIS A 50 19.26 7.54 10.83
N GLY A 51 18.97 7.39 9.53
CA GLY A 51 19.19 6.14 8.81
C GLY A 51 20.63 5.60 8.89
N GLN A 52 21.64 6.44 8.71
CA GLN A 52 23.03 5.98 8.67
C GLN A 52 23.53 5.41 10.03
N PRO A 53 23.42 6.11 11.17
CA PRO A 53 23.82 5.55 12.47
C PRO A 53 23.07 4.28 12.86
N ILE A 54 21.75 4.23 12.59
CA ILE A 54 20.93 3.06 12.90
C ILE A 54 21.37 1.86 12.07
N VAL A 55 21.52 2.02 10.75
CA VAL A 55 21.99 0.94 9.87
C VAL A 55 23.38 0.47 10.26
N GLN A 56 24.29 1.39 10.58
CA GLN A 56 25.63 1.02 11.05
C GLN A 56 25.60 0.25 12.37
N GLY A 57 24.72 0.61 13.31
CA GLY A 57 24.52 -0.16 14.55
C GLY A 57 24.02 -1.57 14.29
N ILE A 58 23.07 -1.74 13.35
CA ILE A 58 22.52 -3.03 12.93
C ILE A 58 23.62 -3.91 12.29
N THR A 59 24.33 -3.39 11.28
CA THR A 59 25.37 -4.15 10.58
C THR A 59 26.54 -4.49 11.50
N ASN A 60 26.89 -3.60 12.42
CA ASN A 60 27.88 -3.88 13.46
C ASN A 60 27.46 -5.04 14.37
N ALA A 61 26.19 -5.13 14.78
CA ALA A 61 25.69 -6.24 15.58
C ALA A 61 25.73 -7.57 14.80
N MET A 62 25.30 -7.54 13.54
CA MET A 62 25.33 -8.70 12.65
C MET A 62 26.77 -9.20 12.37
N SER A 63 27.77 -8.31 12.42
CA SER A 63 29.17 -8.67 12.16
C SER A 63 29.86 -9.45 13.29
N GLU A 64 29.28 -9.49 14.50
CA GLU A 64 29.85 -10.16 15.68
C GLU A 64 29.48 -11.65 15.71
N ILE A 65 29.98 -12.44 14.75
CA ILE A 65 29.58 -13.85 14.52
C ILE A 65 29.74 -14.74 15.78
N ASN A 66 30.63 -14.37 16.71
CA ASN A 66 30.83 -15.08 17.96
C ASN A 66 29.70 -14.84 19.00
N GLU A 67 28.92 -13.76 18.85
CA GLU A 67 27.86 -13.34 19.77
C GLU A 67 26.47 -13.67 19.19
N LYS A 68 26.08 -14.94 19.21
CA LYS A 68 24.86 -15.46 18.56
C LYS A 68 23.59 -14.63 18.85
N THR A 69 23.37 -14.26 20.11
CA THR A 69 22.20 -13.47 20.52
C THR A 69 22.23 -12.07 19.91
N LEU A 70 23.39 -11.43 19.87
CA LEU A 70 23.56 -10.11 19.27
C LEU A 70 23.33 -10.15 17.75
N VAL A 71 23.87 -11.17 17.07
CA VAL A 71 23.64 -11.39 15.64
C VAL A 71 22.15 -11.59 15.35
N ARG A 72 21.47 -12.44 16.13
CA ARG A 72 20.03 -12.68 15.99
C ARG A 72 19.21 -11.39 16.14
N GLU A 73 19.48 -10.59 17.16
CA GLU A 73 18.78 -9.31 17.36
C GLU A 73 19.15 -8.28 16.27
N GLY A 74 20.39 -8.31 15.77
CA GLY A 74 20.80 -7.54 14.59
C GLY A 74 19.99 -7.92 13.36
N CYS A 75 19.90 -9.21 13.04
CA CYS A 75 19.13 -9.74 11.92
C CYS A 75 17.62 -9.41 12.04
N ARG A 76 17.02 -9.56 13.22
CA ARG A 76 15.63 -9.16 13.48
C ARG A 76 15.38 -7.68 13.22
N THR A 77 16.31 -6.84 13.68
CA THR A 77 16.22 -5.38 13.48
C THR A 77 16.40 -5.00 12.01
N ALA A 78 17.33 -5.66 11.30
CA ALA A 78 17.53 -5.49 9.86
C ALA A 78 16.25 -5.86 9.08
N LEU A 79 15.64 -6.99 9.40
CA LEU A 79 14.41 -7.46 8.77
C LEU A 79 13.25 -6.47 8.96
N LEU A 80 13.07 -5.94 10.17
CA LEU A 80 12.02 -4.94 10.45
C LEU A 80 12.26 -3.59 9.76
N ALA A 81 13.51 -3.24 9.49
CA ALA A 81 13.85 -2.05 8.72
C ALA A 81 13.57 -2.27 7.22
N LEU A 82 14.14 -3.32 6.65
CA LEU A 82 14.19 -3.59 5.21
C LEU A 82 12.86 -3.99 4.58
N ARG A 83 11.87 -4.40 5.38
CA ARG A 83 10.52 -4.72 4.89
C ARG A 83 9.76 -3.53 4.29
N TYR A 84 10.16 -2.30 4.61
CA TYR A 84 9.52 -1.09 4.11
C TYR A 84 10.41 -0.40 3.09
N SER A 85 9.88 -0.13 1.90
CA SER A 85 10.62 0.59 0.86
C SER A 85 11.18 1.93 1.35
N GLY A 86 12.42 2.26 0.99
CA GLY A 86 13.02 3.55 1.30
C GLY A 86 14.53 3.61 1.02
N ASN A 87 15.12 4.79 1.12
CA ASN A 87 16.54 5.02 0.80
C ASN A 87 17.52 4.29 1.72
N HIS A 88 17.07 3.81 2.88
CA HIS A 88 17.91 3.10 3.85
C HIS A 88 18.45 1.76 3.33
N HIS A 89 17.83 1.13 2.33
CA HIS A 89 18.39 -0.05 1.65
C HIS A 89 19.80 0.24 1.11
N ARG A 90 20.00 1.44 0.57
CA ARG A 90 21.31 1.90 0.08
C ARG A 90 22.34 1.97 1.21
N CYS A 91 21.94 2.40 2.41
CA CYS A 91 22.81 2.42 3.57
C CYS A 91 23.30 1.02 3.96
N PHE A 92 22.46 -0.02 3.83
CA PHE A 92 22.89 -1.40 4.10
C PHE A 92 23.96 -1.86 3.10
N TRP A 93 23.76 -1.60 1.80
CA TRP A 93 24.77 -1.88 0.78
C TRP A 93 26.09 -1.16 1.04
N PHE A 94 26.04 0.13 1.41
CA PHE A 94 27.26 0.89 1.78
C PHE A 94 27.99 0.33 3.01
N ASN A 95 27.29 -0.35 3.90
CA ASN A 95 27.88 -1.00 5.07
C ASN A 95 28.28 -2.47 4.80
N ALA A 96 28.48 -2.84 3.52
CA ALA A 96 28.94 -4.16 3.08
C ALA A 96 28.10 -5.32 3.66
N ILE A 97 26.78 -5.15 3.64
CA ILE A 97 25.84 -6.15 4.16
C ILE A 97 25.98 -7.51 3.49
N ASP A 98 26.29 -7.57 2.20
CA ASP A 98 26.56 -8.79 1.44
C ASP A 98 27.70 -9.61 2.06
N LYS A 99 28.81 -8.96 2.42
CA LYS A 99 29.93 -9.61 3.10
C LYS A 99 29.54 -10.13 4.48
N ILE A 100 28.69 -9.38 5.20
CA ILE A 100 28.22 -9.78 6.54
C ILE A 100 27.32 -11.00 6.43
N LEU A 101 26.32 -10.98 5.54
CA LEU A 101 25.41 -12.10 5.30
C LEU A 101 26.17 -13.35 4.86
N TYR A 102 27.13 -13.21 3.94
CA TYR A 102 27.95 -14.34 3.48
C TYR A 102 28.74 -14.97 4.64
N LYS A 103 29.33 -14.15 5.52
CA LYS A 103 30.04 -14.66 6.70
C LYS A 103 29.11 -15.33 7.72
N ILE A 104 27.87 -14.86 7.88
CA ILE A 104 26.89 -15.50 8.76
C ILE A 104 26.58 -16.92 8.25
N LEU A 105 26.42 -17.11 6.94
CA LEU A 105 26.18 -18.43 6.34
C LEU A 105 27.40 -19.35 6.43
N CYS A 106 28.60 -18.84 6.17
CA CYS A 106 29.82 -19.65 6.13
C CYS A 106 30.41 -19.93 7.53
N GLY A 107 29.93 -19.26 8.57
CA GLY A 107 30.48 -19.33 9.93
C GLY A 107 31.95 -18.91 10.03
N SER A 108 32.62 -19.37 11.10
CA SER A 108 34.03 -19.04 11.40
C SER A 108 35.06 -19.83 10.56
N CYS A 109 34.70 -20.34 9.39
CA CYS A 109 35.61 -21.07 8.50
C CYS A 109 36.73 -20.15 7.97
N ASN A 110 37.80 -20.04 8.75
CA ASN A 110 39.02 -19.28 8.50
C ASN A 110 40.07 -20.06 7.67
N SER A 111 39.66 -20.84 6.67
CA SER A 111 40.64 -21.29 5.67
C SER A 111 40.81 -20.18 4.64
N SER A 112 41.90 -19.44 4.76
CA SER A 112 42.35 -18.31 3.93
C SER A 112 42.55 -18.63 2.44
N SER A 113 42.11 -19.79 1.96
CA SER A 113 42.22 -20.27 0.57
C SER A 113 40.91 -20.40 -0.21
N HIS A 114 39.73 -20.21 0.41
CA HIS A 114 38.44 -20.58 -0.23
C HIS A 114 37.49 -19.43 -0.59
N ALA A 115 37.95 -18.17 -0.62
CA ALA A 115 37.12 -17.05 -1.08
C ALA A 115 36.67 -17.14 -2.57
N HIS A 116 37.08 -18.20 -3.28
CA HIS A 116 36.85 -18.43 -4.71
C HIS A 116 36.11 -19.74 -5.03
N GLN A 117 35.73 -20.56 -4.05
CA GLN A 117 34.93 -21.77 -4.30
C GLN A 117 33.48 -21.54 -3.89
N THR A 118 32.58 -21.65 -4.85
CA THR A 118 31.13 -21.79 -4.63
C THR A 118 30.93 -22.99 -3.72
N LEU A 119 30.57 -22.74 -2.46
CA LEU A 119 30.27 -23.81 -1.51
C LEU A 119 29.09 -24.62 -2.05
N CYS A 120 29.29 -25.91 -2.24
CA CYS A 120 28.21 -26.82 -2.62
C CYS A 120 27.32 -27.10 -1.40
N HIS A 121 26.05 -27.46 -1.64
CA HIS A 121 25.05 -27.71 -0.58
C HIS A 121 25.57 -28.68 0.50
N GLY A 122 26.38 -29.66 0.11
CA GLY A 122 27.00 -30.61 1.04
C GLY A 122 28.00 -29.97 2.01
N GLU A 123 28.61 -28.83 1.69
CA GLU A 123 29.61 -28.14 2.51
C GLU A 123 29.00 -27.03 3.39
N LEU A 124 27.95 -26.35 2.91
CA LEU A 124 27.20 -25.35 3.69
C LEU A 124 26.49 -25.98 4.91
N PHE A 125 26.01 -27.22 4.74
CA PHE A 125 25.21 -27.93 5.74
C PHE A 125 25.94 -29.12 6.41
N ASN A 126 27.19 -29.44 6.03
CA ASN A 126 28.07 -30.37 6.78
C ASN A 126 28.79 -29.72 7.96
N ILE A 127 28.66 -28.40 8.13
CA ILE A 127 29.23 -27.74 9.30
C ILE A 127 28.49 -28.28 10.52
N ASP A 128 29.25 -28.84 11.45
CA ASP A 128 28.84 -29.49 12.70
C ASP A 128 28.16 -28.51 13.70
N SER A 129 27.40 -27.54 13.20
CA SER A 129 26.70 -26.50 13.96
C SER A 129 25.20 -26.58 13.72
N LYS A 130 24.55 -27.56 14.36
CA LYS A 130 23.08 -27.53 14.57
C LYS A 130 22.59 -26.18 15.15
N ASP A 131 23.47 -25.41 15.79
CA ASP A 131 23.18 -24.13 16.43
C ASP A 131 23.22 -22.87 15.53
N ILE A 132 23.77 -22.92 14.31
CA ILE A 132 23.82 -21.75 13.38
C ILE A 132 22.63 -21.76 12.40
N MET A 133 22.02 -22.93 12.20
CA MET A 133 20.86 -23.15 11.32
C MET A 133 19.67 -22.22 11.64
N ASP A 134 19.48 -21.86 12.91
CA ASP A 134 18.41 -20.95 13.35
C ASP A 134 18.52 -19.50 12.79
N ILE A 135 19.67 -19.12 12.23
CA ILE A 135 19.92 -17.76 11.71
C ILE A 135 19.75 -17.68 10.18
N HIS A 136 19.90 -18.79 9.45
CA HIS A 136 19.81 -18.82 7.99
C HIS A 136 18.50 -18.24 7.42
N PRO A 137 17.31 -18.51 8.00
CA PRO A 137 16.06 -17.92 7.53
C PRO A 137 16.09 -16.38 7.49
N TYR A 138 16.73 -15.74 8.48
CA TYR A 138 16.87 -14.28 8.49
C TYR A 138 17.77 -13.79 7.36
N VAL A 139 18.86 -14.52 7.05
CA VAL A 139 19.78 -14.14 5.98
C VAL A 139 19.06 -14.11 4.63
N TRP A 140 18.24 -15.12 4.35
CA TRP A 140 17.49 -15.19 3.10
C TRP A 140 16.45 -14.08 2.99
N ASP A 141 15.68 -13.81 4.04
CA ASP A 141 14.73 -12.71 4.02
C ASP A 141 15.40 -11.34 3.86
N ILE A 142 16.49 -11.09 4.57
CA ILE A 142 17.26 -9.85 4.45
C ILE A 142 17.78 -9.69 3.02
N LEU A 143 18.34 -10.75 2.44
CA LEU A 143 18.83 -10.75 1.05
C LEU A 143 17.70 -10.46 0.05
N GLY A 144 16.54 -11.10 0.22
CA GLY A 144 15.36 -10.88 -0.63
C GLY A 144 14.88 -9.44 -0.60
N TYR A 145 14.72 -8.84 0.60
CA TYR A 145 14.32 -7.43 0.73
C TYR A 145 15.36 -6.48 0.13
N LEU A 146 16.64 -6.72 0.38
CA LEU A 146 17.71 -5.92 -0.22
C LEU A 146 17.67 -5.98 -1.76
N ALA A 147 17.45 -7.17 -2.32
CA ALA A 147 17.41 -7.39 -3.75
C ALA A 147 16.22 -6.71 -4.43
N VAL A 148 15.00 -6.86 -3.88
CA VAL A 148 13.79 -6.34 -4.52
C VAL A 148 13.73 -4.80 -4.54
N HIS A 149 14.44 -4.15 -3.61
CA HIS A 149 14.55 -2.70 -3.50
C HIS A 149 15.86 -2.13 -4.08
N CYS A 150 16.67 -2.94 -4.79
CA CYS A 150 17.94 -2.50 -5.37
C CYS A 150 17.78 -1.94 -6.78
N ASP A 151 17.94 -0.62 -6.98
CA ASP A 151 17.93 0.01 -8.31
C ASP A 151 19.31 -0.01 -9.00
N ASN A 152 19.33 0.09 -10.34
CA ASN A 152 20.53 -0.07 -11.19
C ASN A 152 21.65 0.97 -10.97
N GLU A 153 21.36 2.15 -10.42
CA GLU A 153 22.33 3.24 -10.23
C GLU A 153 23.39 2.93 -9.16
N HIS A 154 23.30 1.79 -8.47
CA HIS A 154 24.07 1.51 -7.26
C HIS A 154 25.34 0.69 -7.49
N PHE A 155 25.45 -0.03 -8.61
CA PHE A 155 26.63 -0.82 -8.94
C PHE A 155 27.70 -0.03 -9.73
N SER A 156 27.43 1.24 -10.08
CA SER A 156 28.32 2.06 -10.92
C SER A 156 29.33 2.92 -10.15
N VAL A 157 29.37 2.88 -8.81
CA VAL A 157 30.35 3.65 -8.02
C VAL A 157 31.03 2.76 -6.99
N GLY A 158 32.19 2.22 -7.36
CA GLY A 158 33.14 1.59 -6.45
C GLY A 158 33.48 0.17 -6.84
N THR A 159 34.61 0.03 -7.52
CA THR A 159 35.40 -1.19 -7.65
C THR A 159 35.46 -2.01 -6.34
N CYS A 160 34.62 -3.02 -6.22
CA CYS A 160 34.83 -4.13 -5.30
C CYS A 160 34.33 -5.38 -6.03
N GLN A 161 35.19 -6.40 -6.13
CA GLN A 161 34.86 -7.68 -6.74
C GLN A 161 33.61 -8.25 -6.06
N ASN A 162 32.50 -8.36 -6.79
CA ASN A 162 31.14 -8.77 -6.34
C ASN A 162 31.02 -10.22 -5.83
N ASN A 163 32.13 -10.84 -5.40
CA ASN A 163 32.23 -12.27 -5.14
C ASN A 163 31.30 -12.74 -3.99
N PHE A 164 31.08 -11.90 -2.97
CA PHE A 164 30.21 -12.27 -1.83
C PHE A 164 28.73 -12.30 -2.22
N LEU A 165 28.24 -11.28 -2.93
CA LEU A 165 26.86 -11.24 -3.41
C LEU A 165 26.58 -12.36 -4.43
N GLN A 166 27.51 -12.62 -5.35
CA GLN A 166 27.40 -13.77 -6.26
C GLN A 166 27.38 -15.10 -5.50
N GLY A 167 28.23 -15.25 -4.49
CA GLY A 167 28.22 -16.40 -3.59
C GLY A 167 26.87 -16.58 -2.89
N LEU A 168 26.28 -15.50 -2.34
CA LEU A 168 24.96 -15.51 -1.71
C LEU A 168 23.85 -15.93 -2.69
N ILE A 169 23.83 -15.34 -3.88
CA ILE A 169 22.87 -15.65 -4.94
C ILE A 169 22.99 -17.13 -5.33
N SER A 170 24.22 -17.63 -5.52
CA SER A 170 24.47 -19.02 -5.84
C SER A 170 24.00 -19.95 -4.73
N CYS A 171 24.25 -19.63 -3.46
CA CYS A 171 23.82 -20.45 -2.32
C CYS A 171 22.28 -20.53 -2.24
N ALA A 172 21.60 -19.38 -2.38
CA ALA A 172 20.14 -19.33 -2.37
C ALA A 172 19.52 -20.12 -3.54
N CYS A 173 20.07 -19.98 -4.74
CA CYS A 173 19.60 -20.72 -5.92
C CYS A 173 19.80 -22.23 -5.75
N SER A 174 20.99 -22.67 -5.31
CA SER A 174 21.27 -24.08 -5.04
C SER A 174 20.27 -24.66 -4.02
N LEU A 175 20.07 -23.96 -2.90
CA LEU A 175 19.13 -24.36 -1.85
C LEU A 175 17.69 -24.46 -2.38
N ALA A 176 17.24 -23.51 -3.20
CA ALA A 176 15.93 -23.55 -3.83
C ALA A 176 15.78 -24.74 -4.81
N THR A 177 16.83 -25.09 -5.54
CA THR A 177 16.79 -26.17 -6.55
C THR A 177 16.85 -27.58 -5.96
N ASP A 178 17.60 -27.81 -4.89
CA ASP A 178 17.66 -29.12 -4.22
C ASP A 178 16.27 -29.56 -3.72
N LEU A 179 15.43 -28.58 -3.36
CA LEU A 179 14.04 -28.75 -2.95
C LEU A 179 13.12 -29.10 -4.12
N THR A 180 13.35 -28.47 -5.27
CA THR A 180 12.62 -28.72 -6.52
C THR A 180 12.89 -30.15 -7.02
N LEU A 181 14.08 -30.68 -6.74
CA LEU A 181 14.60 -31.93 -7.28
C LEU A 181 14.47 -33.15 -6.34
N LYS A 182 14.09 -32.95 -5.06
CA LYS A 182 14.10 -34.00 -4.01
C LYS A 182 15.43 -34.79 -3.96
N LYS A 183 16.55 -34.17 -4.34
CA LYS A 183 17.87 -34.84 -4.45
C LYS A 183 18.61 -34.95 -3.12
N SER A 184 18.17 -34.25 -2.08
CA SER A 184 18.83 -34.27 -0.77
C SER A 184 18.31 -35.40 0.14
N PRO A 185 19.20 -36.23 0.73
CA PRO A 185 18.85 -37.17 1.79
C PRO A 185 18.60 -36.48 3.15
N LEU A 186 18.95 -35.21 3.31
CA LEU A 186 18.60 -34.42 4.50
C LEU A 186 17.17 -33.86 4.34
N LYS A 187 16.28 -34.25 5.25
CA LYS A 187 15.01 -33.53 5.48
C LYS A 187 15.33 -32.11 6.01
N LEU A 188 15.61 -31.15 5.12
CA LEU A 188 15.61 -29.74 5.53
C LEU A 188 14.25 -29.39 6.14
N SER A 189 14.25 -28.58 7.21
CA SER A 189 13.02 -28.13 7.85
C SER A 189 12.26 -27.19 6.92
N LYS A 190 10.92 -27.19 6.99
CA LYS A 190 10.07 -26.25 6.23
C LYS A 190 10.45 -24.77 6.48
N GLU A 191 11.09 -24.50 7.62
CA GLU A 191 11.47 -23.17 8.11
C GLU A 191 12.65 -22.55 7.35
N GLU A 192 13.51 -23.34 6.71
CA GLU A 192 14.60 -22.82 5.86
C GLU A 192 14.23 -22.76 4.37
N GLN A 193 13.26 -23.58 3.96
CA GLN A 193 12.88 -23.77 2.55
C GLN A 193 12.15 -22.57 1.97
N GLU A 194 11.13 -22.08 2.67
CA GLU A 194 10.32 -20.95 2.23
C GLU A 194 11.14 -19.66 2.09
N PRO A 195 11.98 -19.26 3.07
CA PRO A 195 12.73 -18.02 2.99
C PRO A 195 13.73 -18.00 1.83
N ALA A 196 14.40 -19.13 1.57
CA ALA A 196 15.34 -19.25 0.47
C ALA A 196 14.67 -19.12 -0.90
N LEU A 197 13.58 -19.85 -1.13
CA LEU A 197 12.83 -19.81 -2.38
C LEU A 197 12.19 -18.43 -2.60
N ARG A 198 11.68 -17.81 -1.52
CA ARG A 198 11.16 -16.44 -1.53
C ARG A 198 12.27 -15.44 -1.90
N ALA A 199 13.45 -15.55 -1.30
CA ALA A 199 14.59 -14.70 -1.63
C ALA A 199 14.98 -14.82 -3.11
N VAL A 200 15.01 -16.04 -3.66
CA VAL A 200 15.24 -16.27 -5.10
C VAL A 200 14.19 -15.55 -5.95
N LEU A 201 12.90 -15.72 -5.64
CA LEU A 201 11.83 -15.02 -6.36
C LEU A 201 12.01 -13.49 -6.28
N MET A 202 12.33 -12.93 -5.12
CA MET A 202 12.56 -11.49 -4.94
C MET A 202 13.79 -10.99 -5.73
N MET A 203 14.84 -11.80 -5.85
CA MET A 203 16.00 -11.51 -6.71
C MET A 203 15.63 -11.54 -8.19
N LEU A 204 14.77 -12.48 -8.60
CA LEU A 204 14.23 -12.56 -9.96
C LEU A 204 13.24 -11.43 -10.28
N LEU A 205 12.64 -10.82 -9.27
CA LEU A 205 11.80 -9.62 -9.38
C LEU A 205 12.57 -8.31 -9.16
N SER A 206 13.90 -8.39 -8.97
CA SER A 206 14.73 -7.22 -8.67
C SER A 206 14.78 -6.24 -9.85
N PRO A 207 14.73 -4.93 -9.60
CA PRO A 207 14.99 -3.93 -10.63
C PRO A 207 16.47 -3.82 -11.01
N SER A 208 17.38 -4.41 -10.23
CA SER A 208 18.80 -4.49 -10.54
C SER A 208 19.04 -5.54 -11.61
N GLN A 209 19.51 -5.11 -12.78
CA GLN A 209 19.86 -5.97 -13.90
C GLN A 209 20.96 -6.96 -13.50
N PHE A 210 21.92 -6.54 -12.65
CA PHE A 210 22.96 -7.43 -12.14
C PHE A 210 22.36 -8.57 -11.32
N ILE A 211 21.59 -8.26 -10.27
CA ILE A 211 20.99 -9.26 -9.37
C ILE A 211 20.06 -10.18 -10.16
N PHE A 212 19.20 -9.61 -11.00
CA PHE A 212 18.31 -10.37 -11.88
C PHE A 212 19.09 -11.34 -12.77
N SER A 213 20.13 -10.86 -13.46
CA SER A 213 20.90 -11.68 -14.41
C SER A 213 21.67 -12.81 -13.71
N GLU A 214 22.28 -12.53 -12.57
CA GLU A 214 23.04 -13.52 -11.80
C GLU A 214 22.10 -14.57 -11.21
N ALA A 215 20.99 -14.15 -10.57
CA ALA A 215 19.99 -15.07 -10.03
C ALA A 215 19.35 -15.92 -11.12
N SER A 216 19.02 -15.33 -12.27
CA SER A 216 18.49 -16.06 -13.43
C SER A 216 19.49 -17.09 -13.94
N SER A 217 20.77 -16.72 -14.10
CA SER A 217 21.82 -17.63 -14.56
C SER A 217 22.01 -18.79 -13.59
N LYS A 218 22.15 -18.52 -12.29
CA LYS A 218 22.40 -19.55 -11.27
C LYS A 218 21.20 -20.46 -11.04
N PHE A 219 20.00 -19.90 -11.05
CA PHE A 219 18.77 -20.69 -10.98
C PHE A 219 18.63 -21.57 -12.23
N LEU A 220 18.91 -21.05 -13.42
CA LEU A 220 18.92 -21.86 -14.64
C LEU A 220 20.01 -22.93 -14.63
N GLU A 221 21.24 -22.66 -14.23
CA GLU A 221 22.30 -23.68 -14.12
C GLU A 221 21.85 -24.89 -13.29
N ALA A 222 21.13 -24.63 -12.21
CA ALA A 222 20.64 -25.67 -11.32
C ALA A 222 19.34 -26.35 -11.81
N VAL A 223 18.56 -25.68 -12.65
CA VAL A 223 17.31 -26.18 -13.27
C VAL A 223 17.53 -26.76 -14.68
N LEU A 224 18.61 -26.43 -15.39
CA LEU A 224 18.93 -26.81 -16.77
C LEU A 224 18.91 -28.33 -17.05
N PRO A 225 19.22 -29.22 -16.08
CA PRO A 225 19.01 -30.67 -16.26
C PRO A 225 17.53 -31.09 -16.35
N LEU A 226 16.59 -30.15 -16.18
CA LEU A 226 15.15 -30.39 -16.05
C LEU A 226 14.46 -29.98 -17.34
N ASP A 227 13.98 -30.98 -18.07
CA ASP A 227 13.18 -30.81 -19.27
C ASP A 227 11.82 -30.16 -18.95
N ASN A 228 11.03 -29.82 -19.98
CA ASN A 228 9.67 -29.25 -19.86
C ASN A 228 8.70 -30.06 -18.95
N GLU A 229 9.07 -31.29 -18.55
CA GLU A 229 8.28 -32.21 -17.73
C GLU A 229 7.97 -31.69 -16.31
N TYR A 230 8.85 -30.89 -15.69
CA TYR A 230 8.66 -30.44 -14.30
C TYR A 230 7.57 -29.38 -14.16
N MET A 231 7.44 -28.46 -15.12
CA MET A 231 6.33 -27.51 -15.15
C MET A 231 4.98 -28.24 -15.20
N ASN A 232 4.89 -29.28 -16.04
CA ASN A 232 3.71 -30.15 -16.12
C ASN A 232 3.50 -30.95 -14.83
N MET A 233 4.56 -31.38 -14.15
CA MET A 233 4.48 -32.06 -12.85
C MET A 233 3.90 -31.15 -11.77
N PHE A 234 4.42 -29.92 -11.63
CA PHE A 234 3.91 -28.96 -10.64
C PHE A 234 2.47 -28.57 -10.92
N MET A 235 2.13 -28.33 -12.18
CA MET A 235 0.76 -27.99 -12.59
C MET A 235 -0.21 -29.16 -12.39
N SER A 236 0.16 -30.39 -12.78
CA SER A 236 -0.64 -31.59 -12.51
C SER A 236 -0.81 -31.82 -10.99
N SER A 237 0.22 -31.53 -10.20
CA SER A 237 0.16 -31.59 -8.74
C SER A 237 -0.82 -30.56 -8.17
N LEU A 238 -0.84 -29.32 -8.68
CA LEU A 238 -1.83 -28.32 -8.30
C LEU A 238 -3.25 -28.76 -8.71
N GLU A 239 -3.45 -29.23 -9.93
CA GLU A 239 -4.74 -29.71 -10.44
C GLU A 239 -5.29 -30.87 -9.59
N SER A 240 -4.44 -31.84 -9.23
CA SER A 240 -4.84 -32.96 -8.37
C SER A 240 -5.25 -32.55 -6.95
N ASN A 241 -4.70 -31.44 -6.43
CA ASN A 241 -5.06 -30.91 -5.12
C ASN A 241 -6.36 -30.09 -5.17
N VAL A 242 -6.64 -29.41 -6.29
CA VAL A 242 -7.88 -28.64 -6.50
C VAL A 242 -9.08 -29.57 -6.75
N THR A 243 -8.87 -30.71 -7.42
CA THR A 243 -9.93 -31.68 -7.76
C THR A 243 -10.31 -32.61 -6.60
N ARG A 244 -9.46 -32.76 -5.59
CA ARG A 244 -9.80 -33.50 -4.36
C ARG A 244 -10.80 -32.66 -3.55
N ASN A 245 -12.08 -33.04 -3.64
CA ASN A 245 -13.24 -32.43 -2.96
C ASN A 245 -12.91 -31.69 -1.65
N LEU A 246 -13.59 -30.53 -1.48
CA LEU A 246 -13.66 -29.57 -0.35
C LEU A 246 -13.74 -30.14 1.08
N THR A 247 -13.76 -31.46 1.26
CA THR A 247 -13.82 -32.17 2.53
C THR A 247 -12.48 -32.75 2.99
N ALA A 248 -11.44 -32.76 2.14
CA ALA A 248 -10.09 -33.21 2.50
C ALA A 248 -9.16 -32.00 2.67
N SER A 249 -8.38 -31.95 3.76
CA SER A 249 -7.43 -30.88 4.03
C SER A 249 -6.44 -30.72 2.86
N PHE A 250 -6.36 -29.52 2.27
CA PHE A 250 -5.33 -29.19 1.29
C PHE A 250 -3.94 -29.43 1.89
N ASP A 251 -3.01 -30.00 1.11
CA ASP A 251 -1.59 -29.92 1.46
C ASP A 251 -1.08 -28.51 1.12
N CYS A 252 -1.40 -27.57 2.02
CA CYS A 252 -1.13 -26.14 1.90
C CYS A 252 0.34 -25.85 1.60
N VAL A 253 1.25 -26.63 2.18
CA VAL A 253 2.70 -26.49 1.96
C VAL A 253 3.04 -26.83 0.52
N LYS A 254 2.51 -27.95 0.02
CA LYS A 254 2.75 -28.40 -1.34
C LYS A 254 2.17 -27.42 -2.37
N ILE A 255 1.00 -26.84 -2.12
CA ILE A 255 0.41 -25.80 -2.99
C ILE A 255 1.34 -24.59 -3.07
N MET A 256 1.74 -24.04 -1.92
CA MET A 256 2.63 -22.89 -1.83
C MET A 256 3.97 -23.15 -2.54
N THR A 257 4.66 -24.25 -2.21
CA THR A 257 5.96 -24.58 -2.81
C THR A 257 5.86 -24.76 -4.32
N ASN A 258 4.80 -25.42 -4.83
CA ASN A 258 4.58 -25.55 -6.28
C ASN A 258 4.38 -24.18 -6.94
N LEU A 259 3.55 -23.30 -6.35
CA LEU A 259 3.31 -21.96 -6.90
C LEU A 259 4.58 -21.11 -6.93
N MET A 260 5.39 -21.13 -5.86
CA MET A 260 6.67 -20.41 -5.81
C MET A 260 7.66 -20.94 -6.86
N ASN A 261 7.77 -22.26 -7.02
CA ASN A 261 8.63 -22.86 -8.04
C ASN A 261 8.17 -22.48 -9.46
N ILE A 262 6.87 -22.56 -9.73
CA ILE A 262 6.29 -22.14 -11.02
C ILE A 262 6.55 -20.65 -11.25
N ALA A 263 6.41 -19.80 -10.22
CA ALA A 263 6.68 -18.37 -10.33
C ALA A 263 8.14 -18.10 -10.73
N CYS A 264 9.12 -18.70 -10.03
CA CYS A 264 10.53 -18.58 -10.37
C CYS A 264 10.82 -19.03 -11.81
N LEU A 265 10.28 -20.18 -12.22
CA LEU A 265 10.46 -20.73 -13.56
C LEU A 265 9.90 -19.78 -14.63
N LEU A 266 8.66 -19.31 -14.47
CA LEU A 266 8.01 -18.43 -15.46
C LEU A 266 8.66 -17.04 -15.55
N VAL A 267 9.22 -16.52 -14.46
CA VAL A 267 9.94 -15.23 -14.48
C VAL A 267 11.23 -15.35 -15.29
N VAL A 268 11.93 -16.49 -15.19
CA VAL A 268 13.21 -16.70 -15.89
C VAL A 268 13.02 -17.15 -17.34
N GLN A 269 12.02 -17.98 -17.61
CA GLN A 269 11.70 -18.46 -18.96
C GLN A 269 10.19 -18.36 -19.23
N SER A 270 9.83 -17.54 -20.22
CA SER A 270 8.43 -17.26 -20.58
C SER A 270 7.82 -18.25 -21.58
N ASN A 271 8.62 -19.14 -22.17
CA ASN A 271 8.25 -19.98 -23.32
C ASN A 271 8.23 -21.49 -23.00
N TYR A 272 7.73 -21.89 -21.83
CA TYR A 272 7.49 -23.31 -21.55
C TYR A 272 6.31 -23.87 -22.37
N SER A 273 6.41 -25.13 -22.78
CA SER A 273 5.35 -25.87 -23.48
C SER A 273 4.23 -26.30 -22.51
N LEU A 274 3.60 -25.34 -21.85
CA LEU A 274 2.48 -25.57 -20.93
C LEU A 274 1.14 -25.42 -21.69
N ASN A 275 0.16 -26.29 -21.39
CA ASN A 275 -1.22 -26.03 -21.80
C ASN A 275 -1.76 -24.83 -21.02
N LYS A 276 -1.58 -23.64 -21.58
CA LYS A 276 -1.94 -22.36 -20.95
C LYS A 276 -3.40 -22.30 -20.53
N ARG A 277 -4.33 -22.95 -21.25
CA ARG A 277 -5.75 -22.95 -20.91
C ARG A 277 -6.01 -23.70 -19.60
N SER A 278 -5.59 -24.96 -19.53
CA SER A 278 -5.72 -25.78 -18.32
C SER A 278 -5.01 -25.11 -17.12
N ALA A 279 -3.85 -24.51 -17.34
CA ALA A 279 -3.14 -23.81 -16.30
C ALA A 279 -3.87 -22.57 -15.76
N VAL A 280 -4.45 -21.75 -16.66
CA VAL A 280 -5.29 -20.60 -16.26
C VAL A 280 -6.53 -21.07 -15.50
N ASP A 281 -7.16 -22.18 -15.91
CA ASP A 281 -8.35 -22.72 -15.23
C ASP A 281 -8.01 -23.18 -13.79
N VAL A 282 -6.92 -23.92 -13.60
CA VAL A 282 -6.44 -24.35 -12.28
C VAL A 282 -6.13 -23.15 -11.38
N LEU A 283 -5.38 -22.17 -11.90
CA LEU A 283 -5.04 -20.96 -11.15
C LEU A 283 -6.26 -20.11 -10.83
N SER A 284 -7.21 -20.00 -11.77
CA SER A 284 -8.47 -19.29 -11.57
C SER A 284 -9.25 -19.88 -10.40
N ASN A 285 -9.28 -21.21 -10.26
CA ASN A 285 -9.97 -21.86 -9.16
C ASN A 285 -9.26 -21.58 -7.83
N ILE A 286 -7.93 -21.74 -7.76
CA ILE A 286 -7.15 -21.43 -6.55
C ILE A 286 -7.37 -19.99 -6.10
N ILE A 287 -7.27 -19.02 -7.02
CA ILE A 287 -7.46 -17.59 -6.72
C ILE A 287 -8.87 -17.32 -6.21
N LYS A 288 -9.91 -17.93 -6.83
CA LYS A 288 -11.29 -17.81 -6.36
C LYS A 288 -11.45 -18.36 -4.95
N GLU A 289 -10.93 -19.54 -4.64
CA GLU A 289 -11.01 -20.11 -3.29
C GLU A 289 -10.28 -19.24 -2.26
N CYS A 290 -9.15 -18.62 -2.63
CA CYS A 290 -8.48 -17.67 -1.75
C CYS A 290 -9.28 -16.38 -1.51
N LEU A 291 -9.97 -15.86 -2.53
CA LEU A 291 -10.76 -14.62 -2.43
C LEU A 291 -12.10 -14.81 -1.68
N HIS A 292 -12.60 -16.05 -1.58
CA HIS A 292 -13.75 -16.41 -0.74
C HIS A 292 -13.33 -16.91 0.66
N ASP A 293 -12.06 -16.74 1.04
CA ASP A 293 -11.46 -17.19 2.30
C ASP A 293 -11.56 -18.71 2.58
N HIS A 294 -11.84 -19.53 1.57
CA HIS A 294 -11.84 -20.99 1.69
C HIS A 294 -10.42 -21.59 1.71
N LEU A 295 -9.44 -20.88 1.13
CA LEU A 295 -8.02 -21.25 1.14
C LEU A 295 -7.18 -20.10 1.69
N TYR A 296 -6.88 -20.17 3.00
CA TYR A 296 -6.17 -19.12 3.72
C TYR A 296 -4.91 -19.66 4.39
N ILE A 297 -3.74 -19.14 4.00
CA ILE A 297 -2.45 -19.61 4.48
C ILE A 297 -1.55 -18.41 4.78
N THR A 298 -1.11 -18.30 6.03
CA THR A 298 -0.20 -17.23 6.48
C THR A 298 1.26 -17.68 6.48
N ARG A 299 2.16 -16.72 6.28
CA ARG A 299 3.61 -16.95 6.30
C ARG A 299 4.12 -17.40 7.66
N SER A 300 3.54 -16.87 8.74
CA SER A 300 3.87 -17.23 10.13
C SER A 300 3.66 -18.70 10.46
N ASN A 301 2.87 -19.43 9.65
CA ASN A 301 2.69 -20.88 9.81
C ASN A 301 3.93 -21.69 9.40
N PHE A 302 4.87 -21.10 8.67
CA PHE A 302 6.06 -21.78 8.15
C PHE A 302 7.38 -21.13 8.56
N ALA A 303 7.36 -19.83 8.86
CA ALA A 303 8.54 -19.05 9.18
C ALA A 303 8.52 -18.61 10.65
N SER A 304 8.95 -19.50 11.55
CA SER A 304 8.93 -19.26 13.00
C SER A 304 9.84 -18.10 13.44
N HIS A 305 10.89 -17.79 12.65
CA HIS A 305 11.79 -16.66 12.88
C HIS A 305 11.12 -15.28 12.73
N LEU A 306 9.92 -15.23 12.15
CA LEU A 306 9.11 -14.02 12.04
C LEU A 306 8.25 -13.75 13.28
N GLN A 307 8.20 -14.67 14.24
CA GLN A 307 7.53 -14.44 15.52
C GLN A 307 8.40 -13.52 16.38
N PHE A 308 7.96 -12.28 16.58
CA PHE A 308 8.65 -11.30 17.42
C PHE A 308 8.21 -11.43 18.88
N CYS A 309 9.12 -11.17 19.82
CA CYS A 309 8.89 -11.35 21.26
C CYS A 309 7.72 -10.53 21.84
N PHE A 310 7.16 -9.57 21.09
CA PHE A 310 6.06 -8.73 21.53
C PHE A 310 4.74 -9.02 20.80
N ASP A 311 4.65 -10.10 20.02
CA ASP A 311 3.47 -10.42 19.20
C ASP A 311 2.25 -10.88 20.04
N GLY A 312 2.44 -11.16 21.33
CA GLY A 312 1.35 -11.45 22.27
C GLY A 312 0.99 -10.34 23.27
N SER A 313 1.82 -9.29 23.40
CA SER A 313 1.70 -8.30 24.49
C SER A 313 1.73 -6.84 24.04
N SER A 314 1.91 -6.58 22.73
CA SER A 314 1.97 -5.22 22.22
C SER A 314 0.64 -4.74 21.65
N CYS A 315 0.35 -3.47 21.90
CA CYS A 315 -0.80 -2.73 21.38
C CYS A 315 -0.79 -2.49 19.86
N CYS A 316 0.31 -2.77 19.17
CA CYS A 316 0.51 -2.43 17.76
C CYS A 316 0.75 -3.72 16.96
N TYR A 317 -0.27 -4.16 16.23
CA TYR A 317 -0.18 -5.32 15.34
C TYR A 317 0.72 -5.02 14.13
N LEU A 318 1.53 -5.99 13.71
CA LEU A 318 2.36 -5.94 12.52
C LEU A 318 1.48 -6.24 11.28
N SER A 319 0.79 -5.22 10.76
CA SER A 319 -0.28 -5.43 9.75
C SER A 319 0.15 -5.31 8.27
N GLU A 320 1.39 -4.93 7.97
CA GLU A 320 1.76 -4.43 6.63
C GLU A 320 2.84 -5.27 5.94
N GLU A 321 2.54 -6.53 5.61
CA GLU A 321 3.32 -7.24 4.59
C GLU A 321 2.79 -6.90 3.19
N TRP A 322 3.70 -6.62 2.25
CA TRP A 322 3.32 -6.27 0.88
C TRP A 322 2.57 -7.42 0.19
N GLU A 323 3.05 -8.65 0.37
CA GLU A 323 2.45 -9.89 -0.17
C GLU A 323 1.06 -10.17 0.42
N GLY A 324 0.77 -9.59 1.59
CA GLY A 324 -0.45 -9.80 2.36
C GLY A 324 -0.44 -11.09 3.16
N GLU A 325 -1.45 -11.26 4.00
CA GLU A 325 -1.52 -12.39 4.92
C GLU A 325 -1.70 -13.73 4.20
N ASN A 326 -2.46 -13.75 3.09
CA ASN A 326 -2.67 -14.97 2.30
C ASN A 326 -1.61 -15.12 1.19
N ILE A 327 -0.51 -15.82 1.50
CA ILE A 327 0.63 -15.99 0.58
C ILE A 327 0.29 -16.83 -0.66
N VAL A 328 -0.71 -17.72 -0.59
CA VAL A 328 -1.13 -18.52 -1.74
C VAL A 328 -1.86 -17.67 -2.78
N LEU A 329 -2.68 -16.71 -2.34
CA LEU A 329 -3.27 -15.71 -3.22
C LEU A 329 -2.18 -14.93 -3.95
N PHE A 330 -1.17 -14.47 -3.21
CA PHE A 330 -0.06 -13.71 -3.77
C PHE A 330 0.70 -14.49 -4.85
N TYR A 331 1.21 -15.69 -4.54
CA TYR A 331 1.96 -16.48 -5.52
C TYR A 331 1.07 -16.96 -6.68
N GLY A 332 -0.20 -17.27 -6.44
CA GLY A 332 -1.16 -17.59 -7.50
C GLY A 332 -1.32 -16.46 -8.51
N LEU A 333 -1.40 -15.22 -8.05
CA LEU A 333 -1.45 -14.02 -8.89
C LEU A 333 -0.13 -13.78 -9.64
N VAL A 334 1.02 -13.98 -9.00
CA VAL A 334 2.35 -13.88 -9.64
C VAL A 334 2.45 -14.88 -10.80
N VAL A 335 2.08 -16.14 -10.57
CA VAL A 335 2.10 -17.20 -11.59
C VAL A 335 1.15 -16.85 -12.74
N LEU A 336 -0.09 -16.45 -12.43
CA LEU A 336 -1.08 -16.10 -13.43
C LEU A 336 -0.62 -14.92 -14.30
N PHE A 337 -0.07 -13.87 -13.70
CA PHE A 337 0.46 -12.71 -14.43
C PHE A 337 1.57 -13.13 -15.41
N ASN A 338 2.56 -13.89 -14.95
CA ASN A 338 3.67 -14.31 -15.80
C ASN A 338 3.24 -15.26 -16.93
N LEU A 339 2.25 -16.11 -16.67
CA LEU A 339 1.66 -16.98 -17.68
C LEU A 339 0.99 -16.17 -18.81
N LEU A 340 0.22 -15.15 -18.43
CA LEU A 340 -0.49 -14.26 -19.37
C LEU A 340 0.44 -13.30 -20.11
N LYS A 341 1.53 -12.84 -19.47
CA LYS A 341 2.47 -11.86 -20.02
C LYS A 341 3.17 -12.31 -21.31
N SER A 342 3.46 -13.60 -21.46
CA SER A 342 4.29 -14.18 -22.53
C SER A 342 4.01 -13.63 -23.95
N ASP A 343 5.07 -13.44 -24.76
CA ASP A 343 5.09 -12.69 -26.04
C ASP A 343 4.17 -13.26 -27.15
N ASN A 344 3.62 -14.45 -26.93
CA ASN A 344 2.60 -15.06 -27.78
C ASN A 344 1.30 -15.20 -27.00
N PHE A 345 0.81 -14.09 -26.43
CA PHE A 345 -0.52 -14.07 -25.84
C PHE A 345 -1.54 -14.15 -26.98
N ILE A 346 -1.97 -15.38 -27.23
CA ILE A 346 -3.06 -15.71 -28.14
C ILE A 346 -4.33 -15.63 -27.30
N CYS A 347 -5.27 -14.79 -27.73
CA CYS A 347 -6.58 -14.78 -27.08
C CYS A 347 -7.19 -16.18 -27.16
N PHE A 348 -7.48 -16.83 -26.03
CA PHE A 348 -7.96 -18.22 -26.05
C PHE A 348 -9.32 -18.37 -26.74
N HIS A 349 -10.12 -17.30 -26.74
CA HIS A 349 -11.42 -17.26 -27.40
C HIS A 349 -11.29 -17.11 -28.93
N CYS A 350 -10.65 -16.03 -29.42
CA CYS A 350 -10.59 -15.76 -30.87
C CYS A 350 -9.33 -16.28 -31.59
N LYS A 351 -8.38 -16.89 -30.87
CA LYS A 351 -7.10 -17.42 -31.38
C LYS A 351 -6.21 -16.42 -32.12
N ARG A 352 -6.51 -15.12 -32.04
CA ARG A 352 -5.67 -14.06 -32.63
C ARG A 352 -4.42 -13.83 -31.79
N LYS A 353 -3.28 -13.65 -32.47
CA LYS A 353 -2.06 -13.13 -31.85
C LYS A 353 -2.28 -11.65 -31.59
N LEU A 354 -2.13 -11.23 -30.33
CA LEU A 354 -2.36 -9.84 -29.93
C LEU A 354 -1.01 -9.14 -29.96
N ASP A 355 -0.67 -8.54 -31.11
CA ASP A 355 0.62 -7.87 -31.36
C ASP A 355 0.87 -6.68 -30.42
N ALA A 356 -0.20 -6.06 -29.90
CA ALA A 356 -0.10 -4.99 -28.92
C ALA A 356 -0.42 -5.47 -27.48
N GLY A 357 -0.81 -6.74 -27.35
CA GLY A 357 -0.75 -7.47 -26.09
C GLY A 357 -1.96 -7.35 -25.17
N ILE A 358 -3.06 -6.75 -25.64
CA ILE A 358 -4.33 -6.62 -24.91
C ILE A 358 -5.42 -7.45 -25.60
N VAL A 359 -6.29 -8.12 -24.82
CA VAL A 359 -7.45 -8.85 -25.36
C VAL A 359 -8.35 -7.94 -26.20
N CYS A 360 -8.71 -8.36 -27.41
CA CYS A 360 -9.62 -7.59 -28.27
C CYS A 360 -11.01 -7.43 -27.64
N HIS A 361 -11.67 -6.31 -27.93
CA HIS A 361 -12.95 -5.91 -27.33
C HIS A 361 -14.00 -7.04 -27.27
N GLU A 362 -14.25 -7.73 -28.39
CA GLU A 362 -15.24 -8.83 -28.47
C GLU A 362 -14.97 -9.99 -27.51
N CYS A 363 -13.70 -10.28 -27.22
CA CYS A 363 -13.32 -11.36 -26.32
C CYS A 363 -13.31 -10.92 -24.86
N ARG A 364 -13.16 -9.62 -24.59
CA ARG A 364 -13.18 -9.07 -23.22
C ARG A 364 -14.51 -9.35 -22.54
N ASP A 365 -15.62 -9.21 -23.27
CA ASP A 365 -16.96 -9.46 -22.76
C ASP A 365 -17.17 -10.93 -22.39
N HIS A 366 -16.55 -11.85 -23.13
CA HIS A 366 -16.56 -13.27 -22.80
C HIS A 366 -15.86 -13.60 -21.48
N TYR A 367 -14.79 -12.87 -21.13
CA TYR A 367 -14.07 -13.08 -19.86
C TYR A 367 -14.71 -12.33 -18.68
N ASN A 368 -15.55 -11.32 -18.93
CA ASN A 368 -16.11 -10.44 -17.90
C ASN A 368 -16.94 -11.18 -16.83
N GLU A 369 -17.56 -12.31 -17.16
CA GLU A 369 -18.41 -13.08 -16.22
C GLU A 369 -17.63 -14.11 -15.37
N GLY A 370 -16.37 -14.39 -15.72
CA GLY A 370 -15.53 -15.40 -15.06
C GLY A 370 -14.49 -14.81 -14.09
N LEU A 371 -13.23 -15.16 -14.30
CA LEU A 371 -12.09 -14.69 -13.50
C LEU A 371 -11.97 -13.16 -13.50
N VAL A 372 -12.21 -12.50 -14.64
CA VAL A 372 -12.06 -11.03 -14.76
C VAL A 372 -13.07 -10.30 -13.88
N GLY A 373 -14.32 -10.77 -13.80
CA GLY A 373 -15.33 -10.21 -12.91
C GLY A 373 -14.94 -10.30 -11.43
N VAL A 374 -14.49 -11.50 -11.00
CA VAL A 374 -13.99 -11.72 -9.62
C VAL A 374 -12.81 -10.82 -9.30
N LEU A 375 -11.85 -10.70 -10.22
CA LEU A 375 -10.68 -9.84 -10.05
C LEU A 375 -11.05 -8.35 -9.99
N LYS A 376 -12.02 -7.88 -10.78
CA LYS A 376 -12.52 -6.50 -10.68
C LYS A 376 -13.13 -6.22 -9.32
N GLN A 377 -13.93 -7.15 -8.79
CA GLN A 377 -14.54 -7.01 -7.47
C GLN A 377 -13.48 -6.99 -6.36
N ALA A 378 -12.51 -7.90 -6.42
CA ALA A 378 -11.39 -7.96 -5.48
C ALA A 378 -10.54 -6.68 -5.51
N LEU A 379 -10.31 -6.09 -6.70
CA LEU A 379 -9.53 -4.85 -6.82
C LEU A 379 -10.16 -3.66 -6.06
N CYS A 380 -11.48 -3.65 -5.91
CA CYS A 380 -12.23 -2.64 -5.14
C CYS A 380 -12.21 -2.89 -3.62
N GLN A 381 -11.73 -4.05 -3.15
CA GLN A 381 -11.67 -4.39 -1.74
C GLN A 381 -10.39 -3.84 -1.06
N ASN A 382 -10.42 -3.80 0.27
CA ASN A 382 -9.25 -3.50 1.09
C ASN A 382 -8.35 -4.74 1.12
N MET A 383 -7.30 -4.70 0.29
CA MET A 383 -6.31 -5.77 0.16
C MET A 383 -4.90 -5.22 0.35
N SER A 384 -3.96 -6.11 0.69
CA SER A 384 -2.55 -5.78 0.74
C SER A 384 -2.01 -5.32 -0.62
N PRO A 385 -0.97 -4.47 -0.66
CA PRO A 385 -0.52 -3.83 -1.89
C PRO A 385 -0.08 -4.81 -3.00
N GLY A 386 0.54 -5.93 -2.66
CA GLY A 386 1.04 -6.92 -3.61
C GLY A 386 -0.08 -7.59 -4.41
N PRO A 387 -1.02 -8.31 -3.76
CA PRO A 387 -2.19 -8.87 -4.43
C PRO A 387 -2.94 -7.82 -5.25
N LYS A 388 -3.21 -6.64 -4.67
CA LYS A 388 -3.91 -5.55 -5.36
C LYS A 388 -3.16 -5.09 -6.62
N SER A 389 -1.84 -4.99 -6.55
CA SER A 389 -1.00 -4.61 -7.69
C SER A 389 -1.00 -5.67 -8.80
N TYR A 390 -0.84 -6.95 -8.45
CA TYR A 390 -0.88 -8.02 -9.44
C TYR A 390 -2.26 -8.15 -10.09
N ILE A 391 -3.35 -7.99 -9.34
CA ILE A 391 -4.71 -7.97 -9.91
C ILE A 391 -4.84 -6.86 -10.96
N ALA A 392 -4.38 -5.64 -10.64
CA ALA A 392 -4.40 -4.53 -11.60
C ALA A 392 -3.57 -4.83 -12.88
N HIS A 393 -2.39 -5.44 -12.73
CA HIS A 393 -1.53 -5.81 -13.86
C HIS A 393 -2.08 -6.99 -14.67
N ILE A 394 -2.81 -7.92 -14.05
CA ILE A 394 -3.53 -8.97 -14.77
C ILE A 394 -4.69 -8.35 -15.56
N LEU A 395 -5.48 -7.47 -14.94
CA LEU A 395 -6.61 -6.80 -15.59
C LEU A 395 -6.17 -5.88 -16.74
N SER A 396 -4.96 -5.31 -16.69
CA SER A 396 -4.43 -4.50 -17.80
C SER A 396 -4.20 -5.31 -19.09
N MET A 397 -3.98 -6.63 -18.98
CA MET A 397 -3.93 -7.54 -20.13
C MET A 397 -5.30 -7.66 -20.83
N PHE A 398 -6.39 -7.30 -20.14
CA PHE A 398 -7.75 -7.23 -20.65
C PHE A 398 -8.20 -5.77 -20.91
N GLY A 399 -7.23 -4.83 -20.95
CA GLY A 399 -7.46 -3.43 -21.25
C GLY A 399 -7.86 -2.57 -20.06
N LEU A 400 -8.10 -3.16 -18.88
CA LEU A 400 -8.47 -2.44 -17.66
C LEU A 400 -7.22 -2.02 -16.89
N CYS A 401 -6.76 -0.79 -17.10
CA CYS A 401 -5.51 -0.30 -16.55
C CYS A 401 -5.77 0.70 -15.42
N GLY A 402 -5.42 0.37 -14.18
CA GLY A 402 -5.55 1.31 -13.06
C GLY A 402 -5.99 0.71 -11.75
N PHE A 403 -6.28 1.61 -10.81
CA PHE A 403 -6.78 1.28 -9.49
C PHE A 403 -8.09 2.06 -9.29
N PRO A 404 -9.25 1.38 -9.25
CA PRO A 404 -10.53 2.02 -9.00
C PRO A 404 -10.57 2.62 -7.60
N SER A 405 -11.31 3.72 -7.47
CA SER A 405 -11.60 4.37 -6.20
C SER A 405 -13.01 4.98 -6.24
N LYS A 406 -13.65 5.17 -5.08
CA LYS A 406 -14.97 5.82 -4.99
C LYS A 406 -14.91 7.23 -5.59
N LEU A 407 -13.90 8.02 -5.19
CA LEU A 407 -13.68 9.38 -5.70
C LEU A 407 -13.44 9.40 -7.21
N GLY A 408 -12.58 8.53 -7.73
CA GLY A 408 -12.33 8.43 -9.17
C GLY A 408 -13.57 7.99 -9.97
N GLY A 409 -14.43 7.16 -9.37
CA GLY A 409 -15.74 6.82 -9.95
C GLY A 409 -16.64 8.05 -10.11
N ASN A 410 -16.75 8.87 -9.07
CA ASN A 410 -17.55 10.10 -9.10
C ASN A 410 -17.00 11.12 -10.11
N MET A 411 -15.68 11.23 -10.23
CA MET A 411 -14.99 12.12 -11.17
C MET A 411 -15.19 11.76 -12.65
N ARG A 412 -15.61 10.52 -12.96
CA ARG A 412 -15.86 10.07 -14.35
C ARG A 412 -16.90 10.96 -15.04
N ASN A 413 -17.94 11.36 -14.33
CA ASN A 413 -19.02 12.17 -14.89
C ASN A 413 -18.53 13.58 -15.24
N VAL A 414 -17.63 14.15 -14.44
CA VAL A 414 -17.08 15.49 -14.63
C VAL A 414 -16.18 15.59 -15.86
N LEU A 415 -15.49 14.52 -16.27
CA LEU A 415 -14.71 14.55 -17.50
C LEU A 415 -15.60 14.71 -18.75
N CYS A 416 -16.83 14.20 -18.70
CA CYS A 416 -17.78 14.28 -19.80
C CYS A 416 -18.64 15.55 -19.74
N ASP A 417 -18.65 16.24 -18.60
CA ASP A 417 -19.45 17.44 -18.38
C ASP A 417 -18.63 18.70 -18.72
N SER A 418 -19.32 19.71 -19.25
CA SER A 418 -18.73 21.02 -19.56
C SER A 418 -18.79 22.00 -18.37
N GLU A 419 -19.26 21.54 -17.22
CA GLU A 419 -19.40 22.33 -16.02
C GLU A 419 -18.05 22.63 -15.35
N LEU A 420 -17.91 23.88 -14.87
CA LEU A 420 -16.74 24.36 -14.11
C LEU A 420 -15.39 24.20 -14.83
N VAL A 421 -15.41 23.93 -16.14
CA VAL A 421 -14.23 23.85 -17.00
C VAL A 421 -13.46 25.16 -16.94
N ASP A 422 -12.19 25.06 -16.57
CA ASP A 422 -11.26 26.18 -16.50
C ASP A 422 -10.06 26.01 -17.44
N LEU A 423 -9.98 24.89 -18.17
CA LEU A 423 -8.86 24.55 -19.05
C LEU A 423 -9.33 23.87 -20.34
N GLU A 424 -8.76 24.30 -21.47
CA GLU A 424 -8.90 23.64 -22.77
C GLU A 424 -7.54 23.21 -23.33
N LEU A 425 -7.45 21.94 -23.73
CA LEU A 425 -6.30 21.37 -24.42
C LEU A 425 -6.57 21.41 -25.93
N LEU A 426 -5.86 22.27 -26.66
CA LEU A 426 -6.03 22.47 -28.09
C LEU A 426 -5.10 21.53 -28.87
N LEU A 427 -5.68 20.66 -29.70
CA LEU A 427 -4.94 19.71 -30.55
C LEU A 427 -4.63 20.29 -31.94
N ALA A 428 -3.70 19.66 -32.64
CA ALA A 428 -3.25 20.10 -33.96
C ALA A 428 -4.27 19.79 -35.08
N ASP A 429 -5.17 18.84 -34.86
CA ASP A 429 -6.30 18.52 -35.74
C ASP A 429 -7.46 19.54 -35.62
N GLY A 430 -7.34 20.51 -34.70
CA GLY A 430 -8.36 21.50 -34.42
C GLY A 430 -9.39 21.07 -33.38
N GLU A 431 -9.33 19.84 -32.85
CA GLU A 431 -10.13 19.43 -31.71
C GLU A 431 -9.68 20.17 -30.43
N SER A 432 -10.62 20.44 -29.54
CA SER A 432 -10.35 20.91 -28.19
C SER A 432 -10.92 19.94 -27.16
N LEU A 433 -10.17 19.70 -26.09
CA LEU A 433 -10.61 18.87 -24.96
C LEU A 433 -10.71 19.72 -23.69
N SER A 434 -11.89 19.77 -23.12
CA SER A 434 -12.15 20.42 -21.83
C SER A 434 -11.53 19.63 -20.68
N ALA A 435 -10.97 20.35 -19.71
CA ALA A 435 -10.34 19.80 -18.53
C ALA A 435 -10.38 20.79 -17.34
N HIS A 436 -9.84 20.34 -16.22
CA HIS A 436 -9.76 21.09 -14.97
C HIS A 436 -8.30 21.20 -14.52
N ALA A 437 -7.78 22.42 -14.43
CA ALA A 437 -6.39 22.70 -14.10
C ALA A 437 -6.01 22.12 -12.73
N ALA A 438 -6.90 22.26 -11.73
CA ALA A 438 -6.70 21.69 -10.40
C ALA A 438 -6.46 20.17 -10.42
N ILE A 439 -7.28 19.42 -11.16
CA ILE A 439 -7.18 17.96 -11.27
C ILE A 439 -5.90 17.57 -12.02
N LEU A 440 -5.61 18.21 -13.16
CA LEU A 440 -4.39 17.92 -13.91
C LEU A 440 -3.12 18.31 -13.13
N SER A 441 -3.14 19.38 -12.34
CA SER A 441 -2.00 19.78 -11.50
C SER A 441 -1.67 18.73 -10.43
N ALA A 442 -2.68 18.01 -9.93
CA ALA A 442 -2.51 16.93 -8.97
C ALA A 442 -2.12 15.61 -9.62
N ARG A 443 -2.72 15.28 -10.77
CA ARG A 443 -2.66 13.92 -11.34
C ARG A 443 -1.77 13.78 -12.57
N CYS A 444 -1.61 14.85 -13.34
CA CYS A 444 -0.86 14.83 -14.59
C CYS A 444 -0.24 16.21 -14.92
N PRO A 445 0.63 16.75 -14.02
CA PRO A 445 1.12 18.13 -14.14
C PRO A 445 1.93 18.40 -15.41
N LYS A 446 2.43 17.36 -16.09
CA LYS A 446 3.15 17.48 -17.37
C LYS A 446 2.27 17.92 -18.55
N LEU A 447 0.94 17.86 -18.41
CA LEU A 447 0.02 18.45 -19.39
C LEU A 447 -0.14 19.96 -19.21
N LEU A 448 0.35 20.51 -18.09
CA LEU A 448 0.31 21.95 -17.81
C LEU A 448 1.67 22.58 -18.13
N PRO A 449 1.70 23.83 -18.63
CA PRO A 449 2.93 24.57 -18.78
C PRO A 449 3.59 24.83 -17.41
N SER A 450 4.89 25.14 -17.41
CA SER A 450 5.59 25.45 -16.15
C SER A 450 4.94 26.66 -15.45
N GLU A 451 4.88 26.66 -14.12
CA GLU A 451 4.23 27.69 -13.30
C GLU A 451 4.67 29.12 -13.65
N LYS A 452 5.89 29.30 -14.16
CA LYS A 452 6.45 30.61 -14.58
C LYS A 452 5.79 31.22 -15.83
N THR A 453 4.96 30.46 -16.55
CA THR A 453 4.41 30.86 -17.86
C THR A 453 2.87 30.92 -17.91
N PHE A 454 2.18 30.73 -16.78
CA PHE A 454 0.74 30.95 -16.70
C PHE A 454 0.44 32.46 -16.75
N VAL A 455 0.41 33.01 -17.96
CA VAL A 455 -0.10 34.36 -18.20
C VAL A 455 -1.62 34.24 -18.25
N ARG A 456 -2.29 34.80 -17.23
CA ARG A 456 -3.73 35.09 -17.31
C ARG A 456 -3.88 36.11 -18.44
N ASP A 457 -4.56 35.73 -19.53
CA ASP A 457 -4.64 36.59 -20.70
C ASP A 457 -5.26 37.94 -20.28
N GLY A 458 -4.47 38.99 -20.50
CA GLY A 458 -4.76 40.33 -20.03
C GLY A 458 -5.45 41.14 -21.11
N SER A 459 -6.57 41.76 -20.74
CA SER A 459 -7.32 42.79 -21.49
C SER A 459 -8.26 42.31 -22.60
N VAL A 460 -9.43 41.81 -22.19
CA VAL A 460 -10.68 42.21 -22.85
C VAL A 460 -11.64 42.66 -21.75
N THR A 461 -12.15 43.87 -21.90
CA THR A 461 -13.11 44.55 -21.05
C THR A 461 -14.29 43.66 -20.66
N TYR A 462 -14.66 43.74 -19.38
CA TYR A 462 -15.79 43.09 -18.71
C TYR A 462 -17.04 42.93 -19.60
N GLU A 463 -17.33 41.69 -19.98
CA GLU A 463 -18.69 41.20 -20.10
C GLU A 463 -18.95 40.20 -18.97
N TRP A 464 -19.98 40.50 -18.19
CA TRP A 464 -20.41 39.77 -17.00
C TRP A 464 -20.58 38.27 -17.31
N GLY A 465 -19.77 37.40 -16.69
CA GLY A 465 -20.14 35.98 -16.48
C GLY A 465 -19.26 34.89 -17.09
N ARG A 466 -18.25 35.16 -17.94
CA ARG A 466 -17.31 34.10 -18.39
C ARG A 466 -16.06 34.05 -17.51
N ARG A 467 -15.87 32.92 -16.82
CA ARG A 467 -14.59 32.58 -16.16
C ARG A 467 -13.49 32.54 -17.22
N SER A 468 -12.32 33.08 -16.90
CA SER A 468 -11.13 33.01 -17.75
C SER A 468 -10.72 31.54 -17.93
N CYS A 469 -10.89 31.00 -19.13
CA CYS A 469 -10.44 29.65 -19.47
C CYS A 469 -8.96 29.68 -19.88
N TYR A 470 -8.16 28.76 -19.34
CA TYR A 470 -6.78 28.57 -19.76
C TYR A 470 -6.75 27.75 -21.05
N HIS A 471 -5.91 28.13 -22.01
CA HIS A 471 -5.70 27.36 -23.23
C HIS A 471 -4.28 26.81 -23.27
N VAL A 472 -4.13 25.49 -23.44
CA VAL A 472 -2.83 24.84 -23.61
C VAL A 472 -2.80 24.15 -24.97
N ARG A 473 -1.91 24.62 -25.85
CA ARG A 473 -1.72 24.02 -27.18
C ARG A 473 -0.83 22.78 -27.08
N MET A 474 -1.37 21.64 -27.48
CA MET A 474 -0.64 20.38 -27.56
C MET A 474 0.32 20.36 -28.76
N SER A 475 1.37 19.55 -28.68
CA SER A 475 2.21 19.27 -29.85
C SER A 475 1.42 18.49 -30.91
N ASP A 476 1.75 18.74 -32.17
CA ASP A 476 1.36 17.97 -33.36
C ASP A 476 1.57 16.45 -33.26
N ARG A 477 2.43 15.98 -32.34
CA ARG A 477 2.71 14.56 -32.12
C ARG A 477 1.75 13.88 -31.14
N VAL A 478 0.85 14.65 -30.50
CA VAL A 478 -0.08 14.10 -29.50
C VAL A 478 -1.31 13.54 -30.21
N ASP A 479 -1.51 12.23 -30.10
CA ASP A 479 -2.68 11.54 -30.62
C ASP A 479 -3.93 11.88 -29.76
N SER A 480 -5.03 12.28 -30.41
CA SER A 480 -6.25 12.76 -29.75
C SER A 480 -6.94 11.66 -28.94
N HIS A 481 -6.99 10.44 -29.47
CA HIS A 481 -7.55 9.28 -28.77
C HIS A 481 -6.72 8.90 -27.54
N ALA A 482 -5.39 8.91 -27.66
CA ALA A 482 -4.50 8.66 -26.54
C ALA A 482 -4.62 9.73 -25.45
N LEU A 483 -4.74 11.00 -25.82
CA LEU A 483 -4.94 12.08 -24.85
C LEU A 483 -6.27 11.92 -24.10
N LYS A 484 -7.37 11.59 -24.79
CA LYS A 484 -8.66 11.27 -24.15
C LYS A 484 -8.51 10.15 -23.10
N LYS A 485 -7.70 9.13 -23.38
CA LYS A 485 -7.40 8.03 -22.44
C LYS A 485 -6.51 8.46 -21.27
N ILE A 486 -5.55 9.34 -21.49
CA ILE A 486 -4.75 9.92 -20.39
C ILE A 486 -5.62 10.77 -19.47
N LEU A 487 -6.55 11.56 -20.02
CA LEU A 487 -7.52 12.31 -19.22
C LEU A 487 -8.46 11.37 -18.44
N GLU A 488 -9.00 10.32 -19.07
CA GLU A 488 -9.81 9.30 -18.38
C GLU A 488 -9.04 8.72 -17.17
N TYR A 489 -7.77 8.37 -17.35
CA TYR A 489 -6.92 7.88 -16.26
C TYR A 489 -6.65 8.93 -15.18
N ALA A 490 -6.36 10.17 -15.57
CA ALA A 490 -6.08 11.26 -14.64
C ALA A 490 -7.27 11.56 -13.73
N TYR A 491 -8.51 11.50 -14.26
CA TYR A 491 -9.74 11.78 -13.51
C TYR A 491 -10.25 10.61 -12.70
N THR A 492 -10.03 9.37 -13.14
CA THR A 492 -10.70 8.22 -12.51
C THR A 492 -9.76 7.25 -11.84
N GLY A 493 -8.45 7.35 -12.12
CA GLY A 493 -7.45 6.36 -11.72
C GLY A 493 -7.55 5.03 -12.49
N LEU A 494 -8.49 4.90 -13.44
CA LEU A 494 -8.79 3.69 -14.19
C LEU A 494 -9.15 4.00 -15.65
N VAL A 495 -8.47 3.38 -16.60
CA VAL A 495 -8.74 3.58 -18.03
C VAL A 495 -8.93 2.25 -18.75
N THR A 496 -9.88 2.22 -19.69
CA THR A 496 -9.99 1.12 -20.66
C THR A 496 -9.16 1.44 -21.89
N VAL A 497 -8.19 0.58 -22.20
CA VAL A 497 -7.31 0.70 -23.38
C VAL A 497 -7.52 -0.50 -24.28
N ASP A 498 -7.61 -0.25 -25.58
CA ASP A 498 -7.80 -1.27 -26.60
C ASP A 498 -6.49 -1.54 -27.35
N ASP A 499 -6.42 -2.66 -28.06
CA ASP A 499 -5.24 -3.07 -28.84
C ASP A 499 -4.80 -1.98 -29.85
N ALA A 500 -5.76 -1.26 -30.45
CA ALA A 500 -5.48 -0.17 -31.38
C ALA A 500 -4.85 1.08 -30.72
N THR A 501 -5.17 1.34 -29.45
CA THR A 501 -4.77 2.57 -28.74
C THR A 501 -3.63 2.36 -27.74
N VAL A 502 -3.25 1.11 -27.44
CA VAL A 502 -2.25 0.81 -26.42
C VAL A 502 -0.87 1.42 -26.70
N LYS A 503 -0.39 1.40 -27.95
CA LYS A 503 0.92 1.95 -28.31
C LYS A 503 1.00 3.47 -28.10
N PRO A 504 0.07 4.30 -28.63
CA PRO A 504 0.11 5.73 -28.41
C PRO A 504 -0.17 6.09 -26.93
N VAL A 505 -1.12 5.41 -26.25
CA VAL A 505 -1.37 5.63 -24.81
C VAL A 505 -0.14 5.32 -23.96
N LYS A 506 0.55 4.20 -24.23
CA LYS A 506 1.78 3.80 -23.52
C LYS A 506 2.88 4.84 -23.66
N THR A 507 3.02 5.40 -24.86
CA THR A 507 4.00 6.45 -25.17
C THR A 507 3.67 7.72 -24.41
N LEU A 508 2.42 8.17 -24.47
CA LEU A 508 1.99 9.39 -23.80
C LEU A 508 2.03 9.27 -22.26
N ALA A 509 1.69 8.09 -21.71
CA ALA A 509 1.81 7.81 -20.27
C ALA A 509 3.26 7.95 -19.78
N LYS A 510 4.25 7.55 -20.59
CA LYS A 510 5.67 7.75 -20.28
C LYS A 510 6.03 9.23 -20.19
N TYR A 511 5.62 10.03 -21.18
CA TYR A 511 5.87 11.47 -21.21
C TYR A 511 5.16 12.23 -20.08
N CYS A 512 3.96 11.77 -19.72
CA CYS A 512 3.18 12.32 -18.60
C CYS A 512 3.69 11.88 -17.22
N HIS A 513 4.71 11.01 -17.16
CA HIS A 513 5.21 10.38 -15.93
C HIS A 513 4.16 9.60 -15.12
N LEU A 514 3.17 9.03 -15.81
CA LEU A 514 2.17 8.15 -15.21
C LEU A 514 2.76 6.74 -15.08
N ARG A 515 3.69 6.57 -14.13
CA ARG A 515 4.52 5.36 -14.00
C ARG A 515 3.70 4.09 -13.87
N SER A 516 2.66 4.07 -13.03
CA SER A 516 1.78 2.91 -12.84
C SER A 516 1.12 2.48 -14.15
N LEU A 517 0.51 3.43 -14.87
CA LEU A 517 -0.11 3.17 -16.17
C LEU A 517 0.92 2.68 -17.19
N HIS A 518 2.10 3.31 -17.24
CA HIS A 518 3.16 2.90 -18.15
C HIS A 518 3.63 1.47 -17.90
N LEU A 519 3.86 1.08 -16.64
CA LEU A 519 4.29 -0.28 -16.26
C LEU A 519 3.25 -1.33 -16.68
N MET A 520 1.96 -1.07 -16.40
CA MET A 520 0.86 -1.97 -16.80
C MET A 520 0.79 -2.14 -18.32
N LEU A 521 0.95 -1.06 -19.10
CA LEU A 521 0.92 -1.10 -20.56
C LEU A 521 2.19 -1.71 -21.17
N GLN A 522 3.32 -1.70 -20.45
CA GLN A 522 4.54 -2.42 -20.82
C GLN A 522 4.54 -3.89 -20.38
N LYS A 523 3.53 -4.32 -19.61
CA LYS A 523 3.48 -5.64 -18.99
C LYS A 523 4.70 -5.91 -18.10
N GLU A 524 5.23 -4.86 -17.47
CA GLU A 524 6.30 -5.01 -16.50
C GLU A 524 5.76 -5.62 -15.20
N GLN A 525 6.63 -6.23 -14.39
CA GLN A 525 6.23 -6.71 -13.07
C GLN A 525 5.77 -5.52 -12.21
N PRO A 526 4.75 -5.69 -11.35
CA PRO A 526 4.47 -4.70 -10.33
C PRO A 526 5.71 -4.54 -9.44
N ARG A 527 6.05 -3.28 -9.15
CA ARG A 527 7.17 -2.96 -8.26
C ARG A 527 6.72 -3.14 -6.81
N TRP A 528 7.65 -3.55 -5.95
CA TRP A 528 7.42 -3.79 -4.52
C TRP A 528 7.29 -2.45 -3.75
N HIS A 529 6.20 -1.73 -4.00
CA HIS A 529 5.88 -0.45 -3.37
C HIS A 529 4.39 -0.38 -3.01
N SER A 530 3.98 0.67 -2.30
CA SER A 530 2.56 0.94 -2.02
C SER A 530 1.75 1.14 -3.31
N CYS A 531 0.51 0.67 -3.36
CA CYS A 531 -0.35 0.92 -4.52
C CYS A 531 -0.58 2.44 -4.69
N PRO A 532 -0.65 2.94 -5.94
CA PRO A 532 -1.09 4.30 -6.20
C PRO A 532 -2.51 4.49 -5.66
N ILE A 533 -2.69 5.51 -4.83
CA ILE A 533 -4.00 5.95 -4.35
C ILE A 533 -4.48 7.06 -5.28
N TYR A 534 -5.79 7.07 -5.55
CA TYR A 534 -6.41 8.22 -6.20
C TYR A 534 -6.57 9.34 -5.17
N ASP A 535 -5.67 10.32 -5.25
CA ASP A 535 -5.56 11.39 -4.27
C ASP A 535 -5.32 12.73 -5.00
N LEU A 536 -6.13 13.72 -4.66
CA LEU A 536 -6.08 15.08 -5.16
C LEU A 536 -5.56 16.07 -4.12
N THR A 537 -5.23 15.65 -2.90
CA THR A 537 -4.79 16.54 -1.80
C THR A 537 -3.57 17.38 -2.18
N THR A 538 -2.72 16.93 -3.11
CA THR A 538 -1.61 17.75 -3.63
C THR A 538 -2.06 19.02 -4.34
N ALA A 539 -3.33 19.12 -4.80
CA ALA A 539 -3.91 20.36 -5.30
C ALA A 539 -4.11 21.42 -4.19
N LEU A 540 -4.17 20.98 -2.93
CA LEU A 540 -4.24 21.87 -1.75
C LEU A 540 -2.87 22.39 -1.33
N GLU A 541 -1.78 22.05 -2.02
CA GLU A 541 -0.45 22.56 -1.71
C GLU A 541 -0.34 24.06 -2.07
N PRO A 542 0.40 24.87 -1.28
CA PRO A 542 0.54 26.31 -1.48
C PRO A 542 0.89 26.73 -2.92
N ALA A 543 1.78 25.98 -3.58
CA ALA A 543 2.22 26.26 -4.94
C ALA A 543 1.08 26.12 -5.99
N LYS A 544 0.08 25.30 -5.70
CA LYS A 544 -1.04 24.98 -6.60
C LYS A 544 -2.33 25.72 -6.28
N HIS A 545 -2.32 26.57 -5.25
CA HIS A 545 -3.45 27.45 -4.89
C HIS A 545 -3.81 28.46 -5.99
N SER A 546 -2.96 28.63 -7.01
CA SER A 546 -3.24 29.44 -8.19
C SER A 546 -4.51 29.00 -8.95
N PHE A 547 -4.95 27.75 -8.76
CA PHE A 547 -6.18 27.22 -9.34
C PHE A 547 -7.37 27.23 -8.37
N SER A 548 -7.18 27.67 -7.11
CA SER A 548 -8.28 27.75 -6.15
C SER A 548 -9.29 28.81 -6.59
N ASP A 549 -10.56 28.43 -6.59
CA ASP A 549 -11.69 29.26 -7.02
C ASP A 549 -12.76 29.41 -5.93
N ILE A 550 -12.47 28.89 -4.73
CA ILE A 550 -13.30 29.04 -3.53
C ILE A 550 -12.51 28.85 -2.23
N ILE A 551 -12.96 29.50 -1.16
CA ILE A 551 -12.44 29.37 0.20
C ILE A 551 -13.49 28.74 1.11
N LEU A 552 -13.09 27.74 1.89
CA LEU A 552 -13.92 27.19 2.97
C LEU A 552 -13.45 27.77 4.30
N GLU A 553 -14.31 28.50 5.00
CA GLU A 553 -14.04 29.13 6.28
C GLU A 553 -14.66 28.29 7.41
N ALA A 554 -13.87 27.94 8.43
CA ALA A 554 -14.36 27.19 9.59
C ALA A 554 -15.10 28.09 10.57
N GLN A 555 -16.04 27.52 11.29
CA GLN A 555 -16.63 28.16 12.47
C GLN A 555 -15.66 28.03 13.65
N SER A 556 -14.71 28.95 13.74
CA SER A 556 -13.78 29.03 14.86
C SER A 556 -13.55 30.47 15.30
N ASN A 557 -13.34 30.66 16.59
CA ASN A 557 -12.92 31.93 17.20
C ASN A 557 -11.38 32.09 17.21
N ASP A 558 -10.66 31.06 16.79
CA ASP A 558 -9.20 31.08 16.74
C ASP A 558 -8.72 32.01 15.62
N LYS A 559 -7.56 32.64 15.83
CA LYS A 559 -6.87 33.40 14.78
C LYS A 559 -5.87 32.49 14.08
N MET A 560 -5.82 32.57 12.76
CA MET A 560 -4.85 31.88 11.93
C MET A 560 -4.08 32.89 11.08
N GLU A 561 -2.76 32.77 11.03
CA GLU A 561 -1.96 33.49 10.04
C GLU A 561 -1.91 32.66 8.75
N CYS A 562 -2.41 33.24 7.66
CA CYS A 562 -2.30 32.64 6.34
C CYS A 562 -1.08 33.23 5.63
N HIS A 563 -0.06 32.41 5.39
CA HIS A 563 1.17 32.85 4.70
C HIS A 563 1.05 32.75 3.15
N HIS A 564 -0.16 32.60 2.62
CA HIS A 564 -0.41 32.40 1.19
C HIS A 564 -0.73 33.72 0.47
N GLY A 565 0.23 34.23 -0.30
CA GLY A 565 0.02 35.30 -1.28
C GLY A 565 -0.80 36.49 -0.76
N SER A 566 -1.88 36.82 -1.48
CA SER A 566 -2.80 37.94 -1.19
C SER A 566 -3.93 37.61 -0.22
N CYS A 567 -3.90 36.47 0.47
CA CYS A 567 -4.97 36.11 1.40
C CYS A 567 -4.96 37.03 2.63
N GLN A 568 -6.06 37.73 2.85
CA GLN A 568 -6.23 38.68 3.96
C GLN A 568 -7.08 38.12 5.12
N LEU A 569 -7.54 36.86 5.01
CA LEU A 569 -8.38 36.24 6.02
C LEU A 569 -7.54 35.84 7.25
N SER A 570 -8.06 36.19 8.42
CA SER A 570 -7.45 35.89 9.72
C SER A 570 -8.16 34.77 10.49
N THR A 571 -9.29 34.30 9.97
CA THR A 571 -10.03 33.14 10.46
C THR A 571 -9.48 31.85 9.86
N PRO A 572 -9.62 30.67 10.51
CA PRO A 572 -9.13 29.41 9.97
C PRO A 572 -9.91 29.01 8.70
N HIS A 573 -9.21 28.81 7.60
CA HIS A 573 -9.83 28.55 6.28
C HIS A 573 -8.94 27.67 5.39
N ILE A 574 -9.53 27.11 4.33
CA ILE A 574 -8.84 26.30 3.31
C ILE A 574 -9.23 26.77 1.91
N HIS A 575 -8.23 27.09 1.09
CA HIS A 575 -8.38 27.32 -0.36
C HIS A 575 -8.69 25.99 -1.06
N SER A 576 -9.77 25.98 -1.85
CA SER A 576 -10.37 24.78 -2.44
C SER A 576 -10.80 25.00 -3.89
N HIS A 577 -11.33 23.94 -4.51
CA HIS A 577 -11.71 23.89 -5.93
C HIS A 577 -13.18 23.48 -6.08
N LYS A 578 -14.02 24.34 -6.66
CA LYS A 578 -15.47 24.09 -6.84
C LYS A 578 -15.74 22.78 -7.53
N VAL A 579 -14.95 22.42 -8.55
CA VAL A 579 -15.11 21.15 -9.28
C VAL A 579 -14.97 19.94 -8.35
N ILE A 580 -13.94 19.90 -7.49
CA ILE A 580 -13.68 18.76 -6.59
C ILE A 580 -14.77 18.68 -5.52
N LEU A 581 -15.19 19.83 -4.98
CA LEU A 581 -16.27 19.91 -4.01
C LEU A 581 -17.62 19.44 -4.58
N SER A 582 -17.93 19.85 -5.82
CA SER A 582 -19.18 19.49 -6.52
C SER A 582 -19.31 18.00 -6.77
N VAL A 583 -18.19 17.32 -7.08
CA VAL A 583 -18.17 15.87 -7.33
C VAL A 583 -18.54 15.07 -6.09
N SER A 584 -18.19 15.59 -4.92
CA SER A 584 -18.27 14.87 -3.66
C SER A 584 -19.44 15.30 -2.78
N CYS A 585 -20.20 16.32 -3.20
CA CYS A 585 -21.28 16.92 -2.42
C CYS A 585 -22.35 17.52 -3.34
N GLU A 586 -23.52 16.90 -3.38
CA GLU A 586 -24.63 17.35 -4.24
C GLU A 586 -25.15 18.73 -3.84
N TYR A 587 -25.16 19.04 -2.53
CA TYR A 587 -25.53 20.36 -2.03
C TYR A 587 -24.60 21.44 -2.59
N LEU A 588 -23.28 21.23 -2.56
CA LEU A 588 -22.32 22.21 -3.09
C LEU A 588 -22.41 22.31 -4.62
N ARG A 589 -22.61 21.19 -5.32
CA ARG A 589 -22.88 21.20 -6.77
C ARG A 589 -24.07 22.10 -7.09
N ALA A 590 -25.21 21.88 -6.41
CA ALA A 590 -26.42 22.69 -6.59
C ALA A 590 -26.17 24.17 -6.22
N LEU A 591 -25.44 24.43 -5.13
CA LEU A 591 -25.07 25.78 -4.69
C LEU A 591 -24.33 26.53 -5.80
N PHE A 592 -23.30 25.91 -6.40
CA PHE A 592 -22.48 26.54 -7.45
C PHE A 592 -23.22 26.71 -8.78
N GLN A 593 -24.27 25.94 -9.01
CA GLN A 593 -25.08 25.98 -10.23
C GLN A 593 -26.37 26.79 -10.08
N SER A 594 -26.74 27.19 -8.86
CA SER A 594 -28.03 27.82 -8.57
C SER A 594 -28.25 29.18 -9.27
N GLY A 595 -27.17 29.86 -9.68
CA GLY A 595 -27.24 31.24 -10.20
C GLY A 595 -27.64 32.29 -9.14
N MET A 596 -27.81 31.88 -7.88
CA MET A 596 -28.11 32.75 -6.75
C MET A 596 -26.86 33.49 -6.29
N HIS A 597 -27.00 34.52 -5.44
CA HIS A 597 -25.86 35.31 -4.94
C HIS A 597 -24.78 34.42 -4.32
N GLU A 598 -25.19 33.37 -3.60
CA GLU A 598 -24.32 32.40 -2.95
C GLU A 598 -23.47 31.58 -3.95
N SER A 599 -23.92 31.40 -5.19
CA SER A 599 -23.14 30.71 -6.24
C SER A 599 -21.89 31.49 -6.66
N PHE A 600 -21.93 32.82 -6.49
CA PHE A 600 -20.84 33.74 -6.79
C PHE A 600 -19.96 34.04 -5.57
N ALA A 601 -20.27 33.47 -4.41
CA ALA A 601 -19.46 33.66 -3.22
C ALA A 601 -18.04 33.11 -3.43
N GLU A 602 -17.05 33.91 -3.03
CA GLU A 602 -15.64 33.50 -2.99
C GLU A 602 -15.34 32.65 -1.74
N THR A 603 -16.16 32.79 -0.70
CA THR A 603 -16.01 32.11 0.60
C THR A 603 -17.32 31.47 1.04
N ILE A 604 -17.25 30.20 1.47
CA ILE A 604 -18.33 29.49 2.16
C ILE A 604 -17.96 29.33 3.63
N ARG A 605 -18.86 29.76 4.51
CA ARG A 605 -18.77 29.46 5.94
C ARG A 605 -19.35 28.08 6.22
N VAL A 606 -18.51 27.18 6.69
CA VAL A 606 -18.89 25.81 7.02
C VAL A 606 -19.21 25.75 8.51
N PRO A 607 -20.39 25.24 8.92
CA PRO A 607 -20.84 25.22 10.31
C PRO A 607 -20.16 24.11 11.13
N VAL A 608 -18.84 24.02 11.04
CA VAL A 608 -18.01 23.02 11.73
C VAL A 608 -16.71 23.67 12.22
N GLY A 609 -16.11 23.09 13.26
CA GLY A 609 -14.83 23.55 13.77
C GLY A 609 -13.67 23.30 12.80
N TRP A 610 -12.52 23.93 13.07
CA TRP A 610 -11.32 23.80 12.24
C TRP A 610 -10.89 22.34 12.02
N GLU A 611 -10.93 21.54 13.09
CA GLU A 611 -10.51 20.13 13.04
C GLU A 611 -11.43 19.27 12.16
N ALA A 612 -12.73 19.54 12.18
CA ALA A 612 -13.71 18.90 11.30
C ALA A 612 -13.54 19.38 9.86
N LEU A 613 -13.32 20.70 9.63
CA LEU A 613 -13.10 21.24 8.29
C LEU A 613 -11.89 20.59 7.59
N ARG A 614 -10.77 20.39 8.29
CA ARG A 614 -9.60 19.70 7.71
C ARG A 614 -9.93 18.27 7.27
N LYS A 615 -10.69 17.53 8.09
CA LYS A 615 -11.14 16.16 7.78
C LYS A 615 -12.14 16.13 6.62
N LEU A 616 -13.05 17.11 6.56
CA LEU A 616 -14.00 17.30 5.46
C LEU A 616 -13.28 17.53 4.14
N VAL A 617 -12.30 18.44 4.13
CA VAL A 617 -11.50 18.69 2.93
C VAL A 617 -10.69 17.45 2.55
N GLN A 618 -10.09 16.76 3.51
CA GLN A 618 -9.39 15.52 3.21
C GLN A 618 -10.32 14.49 2.56
N TRP A 619 -11.54 14.31 3.08
CA TRP A 619 -12.56 13.47 2.47
C TRP A 619 -12.84 13.83 1.01
N PHE A 620 -13.06 15.11 0.71
CA PHE A 620 -13.34 15.55 -0.66
C PHE A 620 -12.20 15.31 -1.65
N TYR A 621 -10.94 15.29 -1.19
CA TYR A 621 -9.77 15.20 -2.05
C TYR A 621 -9.13 13.81 -2.10
N SER A 622 -9.31 12.97 -1.07
CA SER A 622 -8.79 11.59 -1.05
C SER A 622 -9.89 10.52 -1.09
N GLY A 623 -11.15 10.88 -0.85
CA GLY A 623 -12.27 9.95 -0.76
C GLY A 623 -12.28 9.10 0.52
N GLU A 624 -11.43 9.43 1.51
CA GLU A 624 -11.28 8.66 2.75
C GLU A 624 -11.22 9.61 3.96
N LEU A 625 -11.89 9.24 5.04
CA LEU A 625 -11.76 9.95 6.32
C LEU A 625 -10.50 9.46 7.04
N PRO A 626 -9.77 10.35 7.74
CA PRO A 626 -8.65 9.93 8.57
C PRO A 626 -9.08 8.87 9.57
N ARG A 627 -8.44 7.70 9.56
CA ARG A 627 -8.71 6.65 10.54
C ARG A 627 -7.96 6.91 11.84
N VAL A 628 -8.63 6.68 12.96
CA VAL A 628 -8.03 6.74 14.29
C VAL A 628 -8.00 5.31 14.85
N PRO A 629 -6.87 4.58 14.73
CA PRO A 629 -6.82 3.22 15.25
C PRO A 629 -6.88 3.25 16.78
N PRO A 630 -7.68 2.37 17.42
CA PRO A 630 -7.83 2.28 18.87
C PRO A 630 -6.63 1.57 19.54
N ASP A 631 -5.43 1.90 19.07
CA ASP A 631 -4.16 1.36 19.55
C ASP A 631 -3.71 2.07 20.83
N CYS A 632 -2.51 1.75 21.31
CA CYS A 632 -1.95 2.45 22.48
C CYS A 632 -1.71 3.94 22.28
N ARG A 633 -1.64 4.43 21.03
CA ARG A 633 -1.53 5.87 20.77
C ARG A 633 -2.83 6.53 21.17
N TRP A 634 -3.96 5.99 20.71
CA TRP A 634 -5.27 6.45 21.16
C TRP A 634 -5.39 6.38 22.68
N LYS A 635 -5.00 5.26 23.31
CA LYS A 635 -5.07 5.14 24.78
C LYS A 635 -4.23 6.20 25.51
N ALA A 636 -3.05 6.54 25.00
CA ALA A 636 -2.14 7.53 25.58
C ALA A 636 -2.53 9.00 25.31
N THR A 637 -3.43 9.25 24.36
CA THR A 637 -3.96 10.60 24.09
C THR A 637 -4.70 11.16 25.30
N SER A 638 -4.54 12.46 25.58
CA SER A 638 -5.23 13.12 26.70
C SER A 638 -6.74 13.08 26.51
N THR A 639 -7.51 13.20 27.60
CA THR A 639 -8.97 13.21 27.53
C THR A 639 -9.49 14.37 26.68
N GLU A 640 -8.86 15.55 26.76
CA GLU A 640 -9.23 16.72 25.96
C GLU A 640 -8.97 16.51 24.46
N GLU A 641 -7.81 15.96 24.10
CA GLU A 641 -7.46 15.71 22.70
C GLU A 641 -8.34 14.59 22.11
N LYS A 642 -8.63 13.53 22.88
CA LYS A 642 -9.62 12.50 22.49
C LYS A 642 -10.98 13.13 22.22
N LEU A 643 -11.48 13.95 23.14
CA LEU A 643 -12.78 14.57 23.01
C LEU A 643 -12.82 15.49 21.78
N SER A 644 -11.78 16.29 21.52
CA SER A 644 -11.67 17.13 20.32
C SER A 644 -11.76 16.31 19.03
N ILE A 645 -11.03 15.19 18.98
CA ILE A 645 -11.06 14.27 17.84
C ILE A 645 -12.47 13.68 17.66
N LEU A 646 -13.09 13.14 18.72
CA LEU A 646 -14.44 12.56 18.64
C LEU A 646 -15.49 13.59 18.20
N LYS A 647 -15.46 14.80 18.78
CA LYS A 647 -16.36 15.90 18.41
C LYS A 647 -16.29 16.23 16.93
N SER A 648 -15.08 16.22 16.35
CA SER A 648 -14.92 16.50 14.92
C SER A 648 -15.65 15.49 14.02
N TYR A 649 -15.78 14.22 14.40
CA TYR A 649 -16.57 13.24 13.62
C TYR A 649 -18.08 13.41 13.82
N ALA A 650 -18.54 13.84 15.00
CA ALA A 650 -19.95 14.16 15.20
C ALA A 650 -20.39 15.41 14.43
N GLU A 651 -19.54 16.43 14.35
CA GLU A 651 -19.75 17.61 13.50
C GLU A 651 -19.84 17.21 12.02
N LEU A 652 -18.94 16.34 11.54
CA LEU A 652 -18.98 15.82 10.17
C LEU A 652 -20.25 15.00 9.89
N SER A 653 -20.66 14.14 10.84
CA SER A 653 -21.90 13.38 10.73
C SER A 653 -23.13 14.29 10.60
N SER A 654 -23.20 15.33 11.43
CA SER A 654 -24.26 16.34 11.36
C SER A 654 -24.23 17.13 10.05
N LEU A 655 -23.03 17.53 9.60
CA LEU A 655 -22.88 18.22 8.32
C LEU A 655 -23.28 17.31 7.15
N ALA A 656 -23.00 16.01 7.22
CA ALA A 656 -23.36 15.06 6.18
C ALA A 656 -24.88 14.96 5.97
N ASP A 657 -25.67 15.01 7.04
CA ASP A 657 -27.13 15.07 6.96
C ASP A 657 -27.61 16.36 6.27
N PHE A 658 -26.94 17.48 6.52
CA PHE A 658 -27.31 18.79 5.95
C PHE A 658 -26.84 18.98 4.51
N TRP A 659 -25.63 18.53 4.17
CA TRP A 659 -25.01 18.67 2.85
C TRP A 659 -25.21 17.46 1.93
N PHE A 660 -25.88 16.41 2.41
CA PHE A 660 -26.09 15.15 1.69
C PHE A 660 -24.76 14.53 1.21
N VAL A 661 -23.81 14.37 2.13
CA VAL A 661 -22.48 13.81 1.81
C VAL A 661 -22.48 12.29 1.99
N ASP A 662 -22.62 11.56 0.89
CA ASP A 662 -22.77 10.10 0.86
C ASP A 662 -21.60 9.32 1.51
N GLY A 663 -21.92 8.49 2.51
CA GLY A 663 -20.97 7.58 3.17
C GLY A 663 -20.19 8.21 4.32
N MET A 664 -20.28 9.52 4.52
CA MET A 664 -19.51 10.21 5.58
C MET A 664 -20.01 9.85 6.98
N LYS A 665 -21.33 9.67 7.13
CA LYS A 665 -21.98 9.31 8.40
C LYS A 665 -21.55 7.91 8.83
N GLU A 666 -21.59 6.94 7.92
CA GLU A 666 -21.20 5.56 8.16
C GLU A 666 -19.72 5.42 8.53
N GLU A 667 -18.83 6.10 7.80
CA GLU A 667 -17.40 6.12 8.10
C GLU A 667 -17.10 6.83 9.43
N SER A 668 -17.81 7.92 9.74
CA SER A 668 -17.69 8.62 11.03
C SER A 668 -18.12 7.72 12.19
N LEU A 669 -19.26 7.01 12.05
CA LEU A 669 -19.74 6.04 13.02
C LEU A 669 -18.71 4.90 13.21
N GLN A 670 -18.17 4.34 12.13
CA GLN A 670 -17.19 3.27 12.21
C GLN A 670 -15.93 3.67 12.99
N VAL A 671 -15.39 4.86 12.71
CA VAL A 671 -14.22 5.38 13.45
C VAL A 671 -14.59 5.60 14.91
N LEU A 672 -15.72 6.25 15.19
CA LEU A 672 -16.17 6.54 16.55
C LEU A 672 -16.38 5.29 17.39
N THR A 673 -17.10 4.28 16.87
CA THR A 673 -17.34 3.01 17.58
C THR A 673 -16.02 2.32 17.95
N SER A 674 -15.04 2.34 17.05
CA SER A 674 -13.71 1.76 17.32
C SER A 674 -12.99 2.50 18.46
N CYS A 675 -13.07 3.83 18.50
CA CYS A 675 -12.40 4.68 19.48
C CYS A 675 -13.11 4.66 20.85
N LEU A 676 -14.45 4.68 20.87
CA LEU A 676 -15.25 4.77 22.10
C LEU A 676 -15.10 3.52 22.97
N ASN A 677 -15.01 2.34 22.36
CA ASN A 677 -14.73 1.08 23.05
C ASN A 677 -13.39 1.07 23.83
N SER A 678 -12.48 2.00 23.53
CA SER A 678 -11.17 2.10 24.16
C SER A 678 -10.91 3.47 24.83
N SER A 679 -11.95 4.30 24.95
CA SER A 679 -11.87 5.66 25.50
C SER A 679 -12.06 5.70 27.02
N SER A 680 -11.63 6.79 27.66
CA SER A 680 -11.96 7.05 29.06
C SER A 680 -13.45 7.38 29.21
N THR A 681 -14.04 6.98 30.33
CA THR A 681 -15.45 7.24 30.65
C THR A 681 -15.81 8.72 30.56
N ASP A 682 -14.88 9.61 30.88
CA ASP A 682 -15.06 11.06 30.88
C ASP A 682 -15.22 11.63 29.47
N ALA A 683 -14.37 11.18 28.54
CA ALA A 683 -14.47 11.58 27.14
C ALA A 683 -15.78 11.08 26.52
N SER A 684 -16.17 9.83 26.83
CA SER A 684 -17.41 9.25 26.30
C SER A 684 -18.67 9.97 26.80
N LEU A 685 -18.75 10.36 28.08
CA LEU A 685 -19.89 11.11 28.61
C LEU A 685 -19.99 12.52 28.05
N ALA A 686 -18.86 13.24 27.97
CA ALA A 686 -18.82 14.56 27.36
C ALA A 686 -19.17 14.51 25.85
N PHE A 687 -18.78 13.43 25.17
CA PHE A 687 -19.15 13.19 23.78
C PHE A 687 -20.65 12.92 23.61
N ILE A 688 -21.27 12.11 24.47
CA ILE A 688 -22.72 11.81 24.43
C ILE A 688 -23.54 13.11 24.45
N GLY A 689 -23.27 14.01 25.41
CA GLY A 689 -23.98 15.29 25.50
C GLY A 689 -23.77 16.16 24.25
N PHE A 690 -22.55 16.18 23.71
CA PHE A 690 -22.26 16.92 22.48
C PHE A 690 -22.98 16.35 21.25
N ALA A 691 -22.95 15.02 21.05
CA ALA A 691 -23.61 14.36 19.93
C ALA A 691 -25.13 14.49 19.99
N ALA A 692 -25.72 14.44 21.19
CA ALA A 692 -27.14 14.68 21.41
C ALA A 692 -27.55 16.11 21.02
N ASN A 693 -26.72 17.11 21.37
CA ASN A 693 -26.97 18.51 20.97
C ASN A 693 -26.92 18.73 19.44
N LEU A 694 -26.20 17.87 18.71
CA LEU A 694 -26.18 17.86 17.24
C LEU A 694 -27.28 16.97 16.62
N GLY A 695 -28.13 16.34 17.44
CA GLY A 695 -29.18 15.42 16.99
C GLY A 695 -28.65 14.10 16.40
N GLN A 696 -27.40 13.73 16.68
CA GLN A 696 -26.73 12.57 16.08
C GLN A 696 -26.96 11.29 16.91
N TRP A 697 -28.18 10.78 16.88
CA TRP A 697 -28.65 9.70 17.76
C TRP A 697 -27.93 8.36 17.58
N GLU A 698 -27.57 7.98 16.36
CA GLU A 698 -26.79 6.73 16.13
C GLU A 698 -25.41 6.78 16.81
N LEU A 699 -24.76 7.96 16.81
CA LEU A 699 -23.49 8.17 17.51
C LEU A 699 -23.69 8.16 19.04
N VAL A 700 -24.81 8.71 19.51
CA VAL A 700 -25.22 8.68 20.92
C VAL A 700 -25.42 7.23 21.38
N GLU A 701 -26.14 6.41 20.62
CA GLU A 701 -26.35 5.00 20.93
C GLU A 701 -25.03 4.23 21.02
N ALA A 702 -24.15 4.37 20.02
CA ALA A 702 -22.83 3.73 20.03
C ALA A 702 -21.99 4.13 21.25
N ALA A 703 -22.02 5.42 21.63
CA ALA A 703 -21.34 5.92 22.82
C ALA A 703 -21.97 5.40 24.12
N ILE A 704 -23.30 5.35 24.20
CA ILE A 704 -24.04 4.80 25.35
C ILE A 704 -23.71 3.32 25.55
N SER A 705 -23.74 2.50 24.51
CA SER A 705 -23.38 1.08 24.60
C SER A 705 -21.96 0.86 25.14
N SER A 706 -21.02 1.78 24.84
CA SER A 706 -19.64 1.71 25.37
C SER A 706 -19.55 1.95 26.89
N VAL A 707 -20.48 2.72 27.48
CA VAL A 707 -20.46 3.08 28.92
C VAL A 707 -21.59 2.48 29.75
N ALA A 708 -22.56 1.80 29.12
CA ALA A 708 -23.75 1.25 29.78
C ALA A 708 -23.42 0.35 30.99
N HIS A 709 -22.32 -0.41 30.92
CA HIS A 709 -21.85 -1.27 32.02
C HIS A 709 -21.44 -0.49 33.29
N LEU A 710 -21.20 0.81 33.19
CA LEU A 710 -20.78 1.70 34.28
C LEU A 710 -21.94 2.47 34.93
N TYR A 711 -23.18 2.32 34.43
CA TYR A 711 -24.33 3.12 34.85
C TYR A 711 -24.50 3.28 36.38
N PRO A 712 -24.42 2.21 37.22
CA PRO A 712 -24.55 2.37 38.66
C PRO A 712 -23.48 3.30 39.26
N ARG A 713 -22.22 3.16 38.83
CA ARG A 713 -21.10 3.99 39.30
C ARG A 713 -21.26 5.46 38.88
N LEU A 714 -21.78 5.69 37.67
CA LEU A 714 -22.00 7.03 37.14
C LEU A 714 -23.14 7.74 37.87
N ARG A 715 -24.22 7.01 38.17
CA ARG A 715 -25.33 7.51 38.98
C ARG A 715 -24.86 7.87 40.38
N ASP A 716 -24.13 6.97 41.05
CA ASP A 716 -23.72 7.18 42.43
C ASP A 716 -22.65 8.29 42.58
N SER A 717 -21.98 8.67 41.49
CA SER A 717 -21.01 9.79 41.46
C SER A 717 -21.61 11.14 41.03
N GLY A 718 -22.92 11.23 40.77
CA GLY A 718 -23.60 12.47 40.33
C GLY A 718 -23.26 12.90 38.90
N ARG A 719 -22.48 12.11 38.16
CA ARG A 719 -21.98 12.49 36.82
C ARG A 719 -23.00 12.40 35.70
N LEU A 720 -24.18 11.87 36.01
CA LEU A 720 -25.32 11.77 35.10
C LEU A 720 -26.19 13.03 35.12
N GLU A 721 -26.05 13.92 36.10
CA GLU A 721 -26.89 15.12 36.27
C GLU A 721 -26.73 16.16 35.14
N GLN A 722 -25.66 16.05 34.33
CA GLN A 722 -25.37 16.94 33.21
C GLN A 722 -25.97 16.46 31.88
N LEU A 723 -26.59 15.28 31.85
CA LEU A 723 -27.19 14.71 30.65
C LEU A 723 -28.70 14.98 30.61
N ASP A 724 -29.22 15.17 29.41
CA ASP A 724 -30.66 15.30 29.16
C ASP A 724 -31.42 14.01 29.55
N GLU A 725 -32.68 14.14 29.96
CA GLU A 725 -33.50 13.00 30.40
C GLU A 725 -33.69 11.93 29.32
N ASP A 726 -33.75 12.30 28.04
CA ASP A 726 -33.86 11.34 26.94
C ASP A 726 -32.60 10.48 26.85
N VAL A 727 -31.44 11.11 27.00
CA VAL A 727 -30.13 10.43 27.05
C VAL A 727 -30.03 9.53 28.27
N LEU A 728 -30.51 9.98 29.44
CA LEU A 728 -30.53 9.18 30.66
C LEU A 728 -31.41 7.94 30.53
N ASN A 729 -32.57 8.05 29.88
CA ASN A 729 -33.46 6.93 29.64
C ASN A 729 -32.86 5.91 28.66
N MET A 730 -32.16 6.37 27.62
CA MET A 730 -31.41 5.47 26.73
C MET A 730 -30.31 4.72 27.49
N LEU A 731 -29.52 5.42 28.33
CA LEU A 731 -28.47 4.79 29.13
C LEU A 731 -29.02 3.76 30.13
N ARG A 732 -30.16 4.06 30.78
CA ARG A 732 -30.89 3.12 31.65
C ARG A 732 -31.31 1.87 30.89
N THR A 733 -31.91 2.04 29.71
CA THR A 733 -32.41 0.96 28.87
C THR A 733 -31.28 0.05 28.40
N GLU A 734 -30.18 0.64 27.93
CA GLU A 734 -29.02 -0.11 27.45
C GLU A 734 -28.30 -0.85 28.58
N HIS A 735 -28.26 -0.27 29.79
CA HIS A 735 -27.76 -0.98 30.98
C HIS A 735 -28.59 -2.24 31.30
N VAL A 736 -29.93 -2.16 31.18
CA VAL A 736 -30.80 -3.33 31.38
C VAL A 736 -30.53 -4.41 30.33
N ARG A 737 -30.38 -4.04 29.05
CA ARG A 737 -30.02 -4.98 27.97
C ARG A 737 -28.67 -5.66 28.24
N TYR A 738 -27.68 -4.88 28.67
CA TYR A 738 -26.36 -5.39 29.06
C TYR A 738 -26.46 -6.45 30.17
N LEU A 739 -27.30 -6.23 31.19
CA LEU A 739 -27.53 -7.21 32.26
C LEU A 739 -28.21 -8.49 31.75
N GLN A 740 -29.22 -8.35 30.87
CA GLN A 740 -29.94 -9.49 30.29
C GLN A 740 -29.04 -10.37 29.41
N HIS A 741 -28.17 -9.77 28.60
CA HIS A 741 -27.18 -10.53 27.81
C HIS A 741 -26.18 -11.26 28.71
N ARG A 742 -25.72 -10.63 29.78
CA ARG A 742 -24.80 -11.26 30.74
C ARG A 742 -25.43 -12.44 31.50
N SER A 743 -26.75 -12.42 31.73
CA SER A 743 -27.47 -13.55 32.32
C SER A 743 -27.74 -14.70 31.35
N ALA A 744 -27.73 -14.46 30.04
CA ALA A 744 -27.92 -15.49 29.01
C ALA A 744 -26.62 -16.17 28.57
N SER A 745 -25.46 -15.53 28.80
CA SER A 745 -24.12 -16.09 28.54
C SER A 745 -23.52 -16.90 29.70
N LYS A 746 -24.26 -17.07 30.80
CA LYS A 746 -23.96 -17.96 31.92
C LYS A 746 -24.90 -19.15 31.88
#